data_AF-A0A2C6AMX6-F1
#
_entry.id   AF-A0A2C6AMX6-F1
#
_cell.length_a   1.000
_cell.length_b   1.000
_cell.length_c   1.000
_cell.angle_alpha   90.00
_cell.angle_beta   90.00
_cell.angle_gamma   90.00
#
_symmetry.space_group_name_H-M   'P 1'
#
loop_
_entity.id
_entity.type
_entity.pdbx_description
1 polymer ?
#
loop_
_entity_poly.entity_id
_entity_poly.type
_entity_poly.pdbx_seq_one_letter_code
_entity_poly.pdbx_strand_id
1 'polypeptide(L)'
;MLECQPDLIADKMSNRAADGDDVHRSLLSISAQDPTESITAQLVDTQRSRVAQSKSRSFLKELECLCFVEPRKRRRGHEAPSRPPYRLLRRTRLNAFKQPGYVALSYTWRPSPLETDVGTGGHRVEARDSGRPEPSPVRDGVLLRARRLMESLCVSHLWIDQHCIRQDDAAQKELGMQVMDRVYSLSDHPAALLARPVGSEAEMRLLTAILAGRLVRRADDGYRLSRGTTLDRAREAVELLRAVTSDAWFSRGWTFQENYRGGTKMLLLMPHARGLEHLKPHGLMRELDGELCIQSTRFHGEATKLCLAYQAHRPPAAGIRSCDDVIARAGRYQVLLQSPGGQPAPRSMSPTVIADVVGARELGAGWDRLPIIANCCQYSTRLDARALQARGRSLSVAILALYLLNGEILFNGPGGVDVRAARAAAVADFLKMHSYHGLRSPEPGNLLTFNKGCRFADVELTEAGVRTKGHLWRLQRPMPTRCLTEDSDCSWQADSDRVLTESSDSSSQCDRMLDPYELELLSRLVDQLHGTTRRDRFLAGRLKRFLHWAHSTGRHAALTFSQQWQVKTARYVAAAIGEGKPLRTARLLSDGPTAGCAVFVSEDGEATGVTRWTRSAATSASGSAPGQSEIVFTAYEEAVDFNDVDRHVSMVVESPDLGSPHGRHLPRLITNRWILGLCFFDGCPRQDVVFPWPSPLERLSV
;
A
#
# COMPACT_ATOMS: atom_id res chain seq x y z
N MET A 1 29.39 15.41 -30.35
CA MET A 1 28.60 16.64 -30.52
C MET A 1 27.33 16.26 -31.26
N LEU A 2 26.25 16.06 -30.51
CA LEU A 2 24.88 15.91 -30.99
C LEU A 2 24.07 16.70 -29.97
N GLU A 3 23.58 17.85 -30.39
CA GLU A 3 22.86 18.81 -29.57
C GLU A 3 21.54 18.21 -29.09
N CYS A 4 21.31 18.28 -27.77
CA CYS A 4 20.02 18.02 -27.16
C CYS A 4 19.01 19.04 -27.72
N GLN A 5 17.97 18.59 -28.42
CA GLN A 5 16.84 19.44 -28.80
C GLN A 5 15.88 19.63 -27.61
N PRO A 6 15.77 20.84 -27.04
CA PRO A 6 14.82 21.16 -25.96
C PRO A 6 13.35 21.22 -26.43
N ASP A 7 13.08 21.23 -27.74
CA ASP A 7 11.74 21.47 -28.31
C ASP A 7 10.78 20.27 -28.18
N LEU A 8 11.29 19.03 -28.06
CA LEU A 8 10.47 17.82 -27.85
C LEU A 8 9.86 17.74 -26.43
N ILE A 9 10.41 18.48 -25.46
CA ILE A 9 9.86 18.59 -24.10
C ILE A 9 8.77 19.68 -24.07
N ALA A 10 8.99 20.79 -24.79
CA ALA A 10 8.01 21.87 -24.90
C ALA A 10 6.73 21.41 -25.60
N ASP A 11 6.83 20.60 -26.66
CA ASP A 11 5.67 20.10 -27.42
C ASP A 11 4.86 19.04 -26.64
N LYS A 12 5.53 18.24 -25.79
CA LYS A 12 4.86 17.34 -24.81
C LYS A 12 4.21 18.10 -23.66
N MET A 13 4.74 19.26 -23.26
CA MET A 13 4.14 20.11 -22.23
C MET A 13 2.94 20.92 -22.78
N SER A 14 3.02 21.38 -24.03
CA SER A 14 1.95 22.11 -24.72
C SER A 14 0.70 21.24 -24.92
N ASN A 15 0.86 19.97 -25.33
CA ASN A 15 -0.27 19.03 -25.46
C ASN A 15 -0.86 18.54 -24.11
N ARG A 16 -0.13 18.64 -22.99
CA ARG A 16 -0.63 18.28 -21.65
C ARG A 16 -1.55 19.34 -21.04
N ALA A 17 -1.40 20.60 -21.42
CA ALA A 17 -2.25 21.69 -20.96
C ALA A 17 -3.70 21.58 -21.49
N ALA A 18 -3.91 20.90 -22.63
CA ALA A 18 -5.23 20.72 -23.24
C ALA A 18 -6.13 19.68 -22.54
N ASP A 19 -5.58 18.78 -21.70
CA ASP A 19 -6.31 17.68 -21.04
C ASP A 19 -6.64 17.96 -19.56
N GLY A 20 -6.26 19.15 -19.05
CA GLY A 20 -6.44 19.52 -17.64
C GLY A 20 -5.51 18.80 -16.66
N ASP A 21 -4.38 18.27 -17.12
CA ASP A 21 -3.39 17.56 -16.30
C ASP A 21 -2.39 18.54 -15.65
N ASP A 22 -2.70 18.98 -14.42
CA ASP A 22 -1.92 19.97 -13.66
C ASP A 22 -1.00 19.37 -12.59
N VAL A 23 -0.77 18.05 -12.58
CA VAL A 23 -0.09 17.33 -11.47
C VAL A 23 1.34 17.75 -11.17
N HIS A 24 2.01 18.43 -12.11
CA HIS A 24 3.37 18.96 -11.95
C HIS A 24 3.39 20.45 -11.58
N ARG A 25 2.22 21.10 -11.53
CA ARG A 25 2.09 22.49 -11.15
C ARG A 25 2.12 22.63 -9.64
N SER A 26 2.66 23.74 -9.17
CA SER A 26 2.69 24.04 -7.74
C SER A 26 1.29 24.36 -7.22
N LEU A 27 1.01 24.02 -5.95
CA LEU A 27 -0.26 24.37 -5.31
C LEU A 27 -0.51 25.89 -5.32
N LEU A 28 0.55 26.70 -5.22
CA LEU A 28 0.49 28.16 -5.37
C LEU A 28 -0.02 28.55 -6.76
N SER A 29 0.52 27.95 -7.83
CA SER A 29 0.13 28.27 -9.20
C SER A 29 -1.30 27.81 -9.52
N ILE A 30 -1.79 26.74 -8.88
CA ILE A 30 -3.16 26.24 -9.01
C ILE A 30 -4.12 27.21 -8.30
N SER A 31 -3.78 27.61 -7.06
CA SER A 31 -4.56 28.58 -6.30
C SER A 31 -4.66 29.94 -6.99
N ALA A 32 -3.66 30.33 -7.79
CA ALA A 32 -3.67 31.60 -8.52
C ALA A 32 -4.59 31.60 -9.76
N GLN A 33 -5.00 30.43 -10.26
CA GLN A 33 -5.89 30.35 -11.43
C GLN A 33 -7.32 30.73 -11.13
N ASP A 34 -7.76 30.50 -9.89
CA ASP A 34 -9.05 30.93 -9.39
C ASP A 34 -8.85 31.71 -8.09
N PRO A 35 -8.65 33.04 -8.18
CA PRO A 35 -8.47 33.89 -7.01
C PRO A 35 -9.68 33.90 -6.06
N THR A 36 -10.85 33.43 -6.54
CA THR A 36 -12.09 33.44 -5.77
C THR A 36 -12.28 32.17 -4.94
N GLU A 37 -11.63 31.06 -5.33
CA GLU A 37 -11.77 29.76 -4.68
C GLU A 37 -10.42 29.25 -4.13
N SER A 38 -10.26 29.28 -2.80
CA SER A 38 -9.07 28.69 -2.15
C SER A 38 -8.97 27.19 -2.39
N ILE A 39 -7.75 26.64 -2.29
CA ILE A 39 -7.52 25.19 -2.34
C ILE A 39 -8.43 24.43 -1.37
N THR A 40 -8.64 24.95 -0.15
CA THR A 40 -9.56 24.34 0.82
C THR A 40 -11.02 24.33 0.38
N ALA A 41 -11.49 25.38 -0.31
CA ALA A 41 -12.84 25.41 -0.87
C ALA A 41 -12.96 24.42 -2.05
N GLN A 42 -11.95 24.37 -2.93
CA GLN A 42 -11.89 23.41 -4.03
C GLN A 42 -11.89 21.95 -3.51
N LEU A 43 -11.21 21.66 -2.39
CA LEU A 43 -11.22 20.34 -1.73
C LEU A 43 -12.64 19.97 -1.25
N VAL A 44 -13.34 20.89 -0.60
CA VAL A 44 -14.72 20.69 -0.11
C VAL A 44 -15.69 20.48 -1.27
N ASP A 45 -15.56 21.22 -2.37
CA ASP A 45 -16.40 21.02 -3.56
C ASP A 45 -16.08 19.70 -4.28
N THR A 46 -14.80 19.33 -4.40
CA THR A 46 -14.35 18.08 -5.04
C THR A 46 -14.98 16.85 -4.37
N GLN A 47 -15.12 16.89 -3.05
CA GLN A 47 -15.80 15.86 -2.25
C GLN A 47 -17.24 15.58 -2.70
N ARG A 48 -17.93 16.49 -3.39
CA ARG A 48 -19.28 16.23 -3.92
C ARG A 48 -19.30 15.21 -5.06
N SER A 49 -18.14 14.93 -5.66
CA SER A 49 -17.99 13.96 -6.75
C SER A 49 -17.60 12.56 -6.26
N ARG A 50 -17.87 12.24 -4.98
CA ARG A 50 -17.66 10.91 -4.40
C ARG A 50 -18.53 9.87 -5.12
N VAL A 51 -17.93 8.72 -5.42
CA VAL A 51 -18.64 7.57 -6.01
C VAL A 51 -18.65 6.42 -5.02
N ALA A 52 -19.83 5.85 -4.78
CA ALA A 52 -19.99 4.66 -3.95
C ALA A 52 -19.52 3.40 -4.72
N GLN A 53 -18.69 2.58 -4.07
CA GLN A 53 -18.04 1.42 -4.70
C GLN A 53 -18.96 0.20 -4.88
N SER A 54 -20.22 0.26 -4.45
CA SER A 54 -21.14 -0.90 -4.33
C SER A 54 -21.38 -1.71 -5.63
N LYS A 55 -21.20 -1.10 -6.81
CA LYS A 55 -21.31 -1.79 -8.11
C LYS A 55 -20.15 -2.75 -8.41
N SER A 56 -19.06 -2.70 -7.65
CA SER A 56 -17.87 -3.53 -7.86
C SER A 56 -18.07 -5.00 -7.49
N ARG A 57 -18.95 -5.29 -6.51
CA ARG A 57 -19.15 -6.65 -6.02
C ARG A 57 -19.83 -7.55 -7.05
N SER A 58 -20.82 -7.02 -7.75
CA SER A 58 -21.52 -7.76 -8.81
C SER A 58 -20.57 -8.08 -9.96
N PHE A 59 -19.71 -7.13 -10.34
CA PHE A 59 -18.68 -7.34 -11.36
C PHE A 59 -17.79 -8.55 -11.05
N LEU A 60 -17.32 -8.70 -9.80
CA LEU A 60 -16.45 -9.80 -9.40
C LEU A 60 -17.18 -11.13 -9.16
N LYS A 61 -18.48 -11.10 -8.82
CA LYS A 61 -19.31 -12.30 -8.70
C LYS A 61 -19.64 -12.92 -10.07
N GLU A 62 -19.71 -12.09 -11.10
CA GLU A 62 -20.02 -12.44 -12.48
C GLU A 62 -18.83 -12.07 -13.40
N LEU A 63 -17.60 -12.35 -12.94
CA LEU A 63 -16.39 -11.98 -13.65
C LEU A 63 -16.36 -12.70 -15.00
N GLU A 64 -16.35 -11.91 -16.07
CA GLU A 64 -16.29 -12.42 -17.43
C GLU A 64 -14.85 -12.84 -17.78
N CYS A 65 -14.67 -14.09 -18.20
CA CYS A 65 -13.40 -14.66 -18.62
C CYS A 65 -13.55 -15.28 -20.01
N LEU A 66 -12.40 -15.64 -20.59
CA LEU A 66 -12.28 -16.33 -21.86
C LEU A 66 -11.77 -17.75 -21.64
N CYS A 67 -12.30 -18.70 -22.41
CA CYS A 67 -11.82 -20.07 -22.45
C CYS A 67 -11.45 -20.47 -23.89
N PHE A 68 -10.29 -21.09 -24.07
CA PHE A 68 -9.91 -21.66 -25.37
C PHE A 68 -10.78 -22.88 -25.67
N VAL A 69 -11.42 -22.91 -26.83
CA VAL A 69 -12.22 -24.07 -27.26
C VAL A 69 -11.29 -25.12 -27.84
N GLU A 70 -11.26 -26.31 -27.24
CA GLU A 70 -10.58 -27.45 -27.83
C GLU A 70 -11.33 -27.97 -29.07
N PRO A 71 -10.61 -28.36 -30.13
CA PRO A 71 -11.23 -29.08 -31.23
C PRO A 71 -11.73 -30.44 -30.71
N ARG A 72 -13.05 -30.68 -30.73
CA ARG A 72 -13.63 -31.98 -30.34
C ARG A 72 -12.92 -33.14 -31.07
N LYS A 73 -12.42 -34.13 -30.31
CA LYS A 73 -11.94 -35.41 -30.87
C LYS A 73 -13.11 -36.06 -31.63
N ARG A 74 -12.92 -36.30 -32.94
CA ARG A 74 -13.95 -36.84 -33.85
C ARG A 74 -14.44 -38.21 -33.36
N ARG A 75 -15.76 -38.42 -33.35
CA ARG A 75 -16.32 -39.76 -33.62
C ARG A 75 -16.08 -40.03 -35.11
N ARG A 76 -15.41 -41.15 -35.43
CA ARG A 76 -15.18 -41.60 -36.82
C ARG A 76 -16.54 -41.66 -37.55
N GLY A 77 -16.69 -40.97 -38.68
CA GLY A 77 -17.80 -41.31 -39.60
C GLY A 77 -18.45 -40.22 -40.47
N HIS A 78 -18.20 -38.90 -40.29
CA HIS A 78 -18.87 -37.90 -41.15
C HIS A 78 -17.92 -36.93 -41.85
N GLU A 79 -18.23 -36.69 -43.13
CA GLU A 79 -17.57 -35.79 -44.07
C GLU A 79 -17.43 -34.36 -43.50
N ALA A 80 -16.31 -33.72 -43.84
CA ALA A 80 -15.80 -32.55 -43.14
C ALA A 80 -16.50 -31.24 -43.54
N PRO A 81 -17.00 -30.43 -42.58
CA PRO A 81 -16.88 -28.99 -42.73
C PRO A 81 -15.40 -28.62 -42.59
N SER A 82 -14.88 -27.79 -43.50
CA SER A 82 -13.53 -27.23 -43.43
C SER A 82 -13.23 -26.72 -42.01
N ARG A 83 -12.10 -27.13 -41.41
CA ARG A 83 -11.66 -26.57 -40.12
C ARG A 83 -11.67 -25.05 -40.25
N PRO A 84 -12.33 -24.30 -39.34
CA PRO A 84 -12.21 -22.86 -39.36
C PRO A 84 -10.72 -22.51 -39.25
N PRO A 85 -10.19 -21.58 -40.08
CA PRO A 85 -8.77 -21.24 -40.09
C PRO A 85 -8.32 -20.48 -38.83
N TYR A 86 -9.20 -20.31 -37.85
CA TYR A 86 -9.01 -19.49 -36.66
C TYR A 86 -9.25 -20.30 -35.38
N ARG A 87 -8.59 -19.88 -34.30
CA ARG A 87 -8.80 -20.44 -32.95
C ARG A 87 -9.94 -19.68 -32.24
N LEU A 88 -10.89 -20.40 -31.64
CA LEU A 88 -12.05 -19.80 -30.96
C LEU A 88 -11.82 -19.67 -29.46
N LEU A 89 -12.12 -18.50 -28.90
CA LEU A 89 -12.28 -18.26 -27.47
C LEU A 89 -13.76 -17.98 -27.16
N ARG A 90 -14.30 -18.67 -26.16
CA ARG A 90 -15.66 -18.46 -25.65
C ARG A 90 -15.66 -17.60 -24.40
N ARG A 91 -16.72 -16.83 -24.21
CA ARG A 91 -16.93 -16.07 -22.98
C ARG A 91 -17.59 -16.97 -21.94
N THR A 92 -17.07 -16.92 -20.72
CA THR A 92 -17.61 -17.62 -19.56
C THR A 92 -17.67 -16.65 -18.38
N ARG A 93 -18.43 -17.01 -17.35
CA ARG A 93 -18.52 -16.23 -16.12
C ARG A 93 -18.13 -17.09 -14.94
N LEU A 94 -17.42 -16.47 -13.99
CA LEU A 94 -17.04 -17.11 -12.75
C LEU A 94 -17.18 -16.14 -11.58
N ASN A 95 -17.26 -16.70 -10.38
CA ASN A 95 -17.25 -15.90 -9.16
C ASN A 95 -15.82 -15.81 -8.63
N ALA A 96 -15.16 -14.66 -8.81
CA ALA A 96 -13.74 -14.48 -8.48
C ALA A 96 -13.44 -14.66 -6.98
N PHE A 97 -14.44 -14.50 -6.09
CA PHE A 97 -14.28 -14.75 -4.67
C PHE A 97 -14.26 -16.24 -4.31
N LYS A 98 -14.87 -17.09 -5.15
CA LYS A 98 -14.98 -18.55 -4.92
C LYS A 98 -14.09 -19.37 -5.86
N GLN A 99 -13.73 -18.80 -7.01
CA GLN A 99 -13.03 -19.46 -8.09
C GLN A 99 -11.82 -18.60 -8.51
N PRO A 100 -10.76 -18.53 -7.67
CA PRO A 100 -9.57 -17.72 -7.94
C PRO A 100 -8.66 -18.30 -9.04
N GLY A 101 -8.90 -19.55 -9.47
CA GLY A 101 -8.14 -20.27 -10.50
C GLY A 101 -8.39 -19.77 -11.93
N TYR A 102 -8.01 -18.54 -12.21
CA TYR A 102 -7.98 -17.92 -13.53
C TYR A 102 -6.68 -17.13 -13.71
N VAL A 103 -6.23 -16.97 -14.95
CA VAL A 103 -5.07 -16.14 -15.29
C VAL A 103 -5.52 -14.70 -15.52
N ALA A 104 -5.08 -13.76 -14.68
CA ALA A 104 -5.24 -12.32 -14.94
C ALA A 104 -4.02 -11.81 -15.71
N LEU A 105 -4.17 -11.62 -17.02
CA LEU A 105 -3.06 -11.34 -17.91
C LEU A 105 -2.89 -9.84 -18.17
N SER A 106 -1.71 -9.33 -17.84
CA SER A 106 -1.24 -7.98 -18.06
C SER A 106 -0.31 -7.92 -19.28
N TYR A 107 -0.58 -7.01 -20.20
CA TYR A 107 0.28 -6.77 -21.37
C TYR A 107 0.05 -5.36 -21.92
N THR A 108 0.98 -4.85 -22.73
CA THR A 108 0.81 -3.56 -23.39
C THR A 108 -0.09 -3.71 -24.62
N TRP A 109 -1.16 -2.92 -24.72
CA TRP A 109 -2.04 -2.97 -25.91
C TRP A 109 -1.35 -2.53 -27.20
N ARG A 110 -0.36 -1.63 -27.11
CA ARG A 110 0.49 -1.27 -28.25
C ARG A 110 1.66 -2.27 -28.33
N PRO A 111 1.99 -2.78 -29.52
CA PRO A 111 3.13 -3.66 -29.69
C PRO A 111 4.42 -2.93 -29.34
N SER A 112 5.34 -3.64 -28.70
CA SER A 112 6.72 -3.19 -28.57
C SER A 112 7.46 -3.33 -29.90
N PRO A 113 8.42 -2.45 -30.23
CA PRO A 113 9.33 -2.63 -31.38
C PRO A 113 10.14 -3.94 -31.33
N LEU A 114 10.25 -4.56 -30.15
CA LEU A 114 10.94 -5.83 -29.95
C LEU A 114 10.05 -7.06 -30.23
N GLU A 115 8.74 -6.86 -30.43
CA GLU A 115 7.83 -7.94 -30.82
C GLU A 115 7.97 -8.24 -32.31
N THR A 116 8.25 -9.50 -32.65
CA THR A 116 8.37 -9.96 -34.05
C THR A 116 7.04 -10.38 -34.66
N ASP A 117 6.07 -10.78 -33.84
CA ASP A 117 4.74 -11.21 -34.25
C ASP A 117 3.66 -10.28 -33.70
N VAL A 118 3.35 -9.24 -34.50
CA VAL A 118 2.34 -8.23 -34.18
C VAL A 118 1.00 -8.49 -34.90
N GLY A 119 0.85 -9.67 -35.51
CA GLY A 119 -0.37 -10.06 -36.20
C GLY A 119 -1.60 -10.11 -35.28
N THR A 120 -2.77 -9.83 -35.83
CA THR A 120 -4.06 -9.95 -35.14
C THR A 120 -5.05 -10.71 -36.03
N GLY A 121 -6.13 -11.23 -35.44
CA GLY A 121 -7.20 -11.90 -36.17
C GLY A 121 -7.02 -13.41 -36.39
N GLY A 122 -5.89 -14.01 -36.00
CA GLY A 122 -5.71 -15.47 -35.95
C GLY A 122 -6.60 -16.15 -34.90
N HIS A 123 -7.08 -15.38 -33.93
CA HIS A 123 -8.06 -15.79 -32.93
C HIS A 123 -9.39 -15.05 -33.10
N ARG A 124 -10.49 -15.76 -32.86
CA ARG A 124 -11.83 -15.18 -32.77
C ARG A 124 -12.39 -15.33 -31.36
N VAL A 125 -13.08 -14.31 -30.89
CA VAL A 125 -13.73 -14.25 -29.57
C VAL A 125 -15.23 -14.16 -29.76
N GLU A 126 -15.99 -14.86 -28.94
CA GLU A 126 -17.45 -14.77 -28.88
C GLU A 126 -17.89 -13.33 -28.54
N ALA A 127 -18.71 -12.72 -29.41
CA ALA A 127 -19.27 -11.40 -29.19
C ALA A 127 -20.32 -11.42 -28.06
N ARG A 128 -20.39 -10.34 -27.27
CA ARG A 128 -21.30 -10.26 -26.12
C ARG A 128 -22.77 -10.28 -26.51
N ASP A 129 -23.14 -9.53 -27.54
CA ASP A 129 -24.57 -9.31 -27.86
C ASP A 129 -25.10 -10.31 -28.90
N SER A 130 -24.24 -10.76 -29.83
CA SER A 130 -24.65 -11.68 -30.90
C SER A 130 -24.27 -13.15 -30.64
N GLY A 131 -23.36 -13.42 -29.70
CA GLY A 131 -22.76 -14.75 -29.50
C GLY A 131 -21.94 -15.26 -30.69
N ARG A 132 -21.77 -14.46 -31.75
CA ARG A 132 -21.04 -14.85 -32.95
C ARG A 132 -19.53 -14.64 -32.76
N PRO A 133 -18.66 -15.49 -33.34
CA PRO A 133 -17.22 -15.29 -33.28
C PRO A 133 -16.72 -14.10 -34.11
N GLU A 134 -16.13 -13.11 -33.45
CA GLU A 134 -15.54 -11.93 -34.07
C GLU A 134 -14.01 -11.96 -33.99
N PRO A 135 -13.29 -11.37 -34.96
CA PRO A 135 -11.83 -11.26 -34.90
C PRO A 135 -11.37 -10.53 -33.63
N SER A 136 -10.40 -11.12 -32.94
CA SER A 136 -9.79 -10.48 -31.76
C SER A 136 -8.83 -9.36 -32.17
N PRO A 137 -8.92 -8.17 -31.58
CA PRO A 137 -7.90 -7.11 -31.74
C PRO A 137 -6.63 -7.39 -30.92
N VAL A 138 -6.63 -8.41 -30.06
CA VAL A 138 -5.45 -8.82 -29.29
C VAL A 138 -4.47 -9.54 -30.22
N ARG A 139 -3.18 -9.21 -30.08
CA ARG A 139 -2.10 -9.81 -30.86
C ARG A 139 -2.06 -11.31 -30.70
N ASP A 140 -1.85 -12.04 -31.80
CA ASP A 140 -1.86 -13.49 -31.82
C ASP A 140 -0.75 -14.08 -30.94
N GLY A 141 0.42 -13.44 -30.91
CA GLY A 141 1.52 -13.79 -30.01
C GLY A 141 1.14 -13.69 -28.52
N VAL A 142 0.35 -12.70 -28.12
CA VAL A 142 -0.14 -12.55 -26.74
C VAL A 142 -1.06 -13.71 -26.35
N LEU A 143 -2.04 -14.03 -27.20
CA LEU A 143 -2.98 -15.12 -26.94
C LEU A 143 -2.31 -16.50 -26.96
N LEU A 144 -1.32 -16.70 -27.83
CA LEU A 144 -0.54 -17.95 -27.88
C LEU A 144 0.28 -18.14 -26.59
N ARG A 145 0.96 -17.10 -26.12
CA ARG A 145 1.74 -17.12 -24.88
C ARG A 145 0.82 -17.35 -23.66
N ALA A 146 -0.32 -16.67 -23.61
CA ALA A 146 -1.33 -16.85 -22.57
C ALA A 146 -1.83 -18.30 -22.53
N ARG A 147 -2.13 -18.89 -23.69
CA ARG A 147 -2.57 -20.28 -23.80
C ARG A 147 -1.55 -21.26 -23.25
N ARG A 148 -0.27 -21.13 -23.61
CA ARG A 148 0.79 -22.03 -23.11
C ARG A 148 0.94 -21.93 -21.59
N LEU A 149 0.86 -20.71 -21.04
CA LEU A 149 0.85 -20.49 -19.60
C LEU A 149 -0.36 -21.16 -18.94
N MET A 150 -1.56 -21.03 -19.51
CA MET A 150 -2.76 -21.67 -18.98
C MET A 150 -2.66 -23.20 -19.01
N GLU A 151 -2.13 -23.77 -20.10
CA GLU A 151 -1.89 -25.21 -20.25
C GLU A 151 -0.89 -25.71 -19.20
N SER A 152 0.19 -24.97 -18.92
CA SER A 152 1.18 -25.34 -17.88
C SER A 152 0.66 -25.16 -16.44
N LEU A 153 -0.35 -24.32 -16.25
CA LEU A 153 -1.01 -24.11 -14.96
C LEU A 153 -2.24 -25.02 -14.76
N CYS A 154 -2.66 -25.76 -15.78
CA CYS A 154 -3.93 -26.51 -15.79
C CYS A 154 -5.16 -25.62 -15.49
N VAL A 155 -5.17 -24.40 -16.04
CA VAL A 155 -6.24 -23.40 -15.82
C VAL A 155 -7.01 -23.15 -17.11
N SER A 156 -8.34 -23.09 -17.02
CA SER A 156 -9.19 -22.91 -18.21
C SER A 156 -9.63 -21.47 -18.47
N HIS A 157 -9.52 -20.58 -17.47
CA HIS A 157 -10.07 -19.23 -17.52
C HIS A 157 -8.97 -18.17 -17.69
N LEU A 158 -9.14 -17.31 -18.69
CA LEU A 158 -8.28 -16.16 -18.98
C LEU A 158 -9.06 -14.87 -18.77
N TRP A 159 -8.50 -13.93 -18.03
CA TRP A 159 -8.98 -12.56 -17.96
C TRP A 159 -7.97 -11.63 -18.62
N ILE A 160 -8.47 -10.80 -19.54
CA ILE A 160 -7.72 -9.72 -20.22
C ILE A 160 -8.60 -8.49 -20.32
N ASP A 161 -8.10 -7.33 -19.90
CA ASP A 161 -8.86 -6.09 -19.83
C ASP A 161 -9.52 -5.70 -21.17
N GLN A 162 -8.80 -5.86 -22.29
CA GLN A 162 -9.26 -5.49 -23.63
C GLN A 162 -10.52 -6.25 -24.06
N HIS A 163 -10.71 -7.48 -23.60
CA HIS A 163 -11.89 -8.29 -23.92
C HIS A 163 -12.87 -8.43 -22.77
N CYS A 164 -12.41 -8.60 -21.54
CA CYS A 164 -13.25 -8.92 -20.38
C CYS A 164 -13.93 -7.69 -19.77
N ILE A 165 -13.52 -6.48 -20.16
CA ILE A 165 -14.25 -5.23 -19.87
C ILE A 165 -15.05 -4.82 -21.12
N ARG A 166 -16.24 -4.24 -20.92
CA ARG A 166 -17.04 -3.65 -22.00
C ARG A 166 -16.46 -2.28 -22.36
N GLN A 167 -15.70 -2.22 -23.45
CA GLN A 167 -14.86 -1.06 -23.82
C GLN A 167 -15.65 0.07 -24.49
N ASP A 168 -16.77 -0.27 -25.11
CA ASP A 168 -17.70 0.61 -25.84
C ASP A 168 -18.76 1.26 -24.94
N ASP A 169 -19.00 0.70 -23.75
CA ASP A 169 -19.88 1.30 -22.73
C ASP A 169 -19.06 2.09 -21.72
N ALA A 170 -19.25 3.40 -21.72
CA ALA A 170 -18.45 4.30 -20.92
C ALA A 170 -18.62 4.10 -19.41
N ALA A 171 -19.80 3.66 -18.93
CA ALA A 171 -20.09 3.44 -17.51
C ALA A 171 -19.57 2.07 -17.04
N GLN A 172 -19.71 1.04 -17.86
CA GLN A 172 -19.14 -0.28 -17.59
C GLN A 172 -17.62 -0.28 -17.64
N LYS A 173 -17.02 0.50 -18.56
CA LYS A 173 -15.58 0.71 -18.63
C LYS A 173 -15.05 1.35 -17.35
N GLU A 174 -15.69 2.42 -16.89
CA GLU A 174 -15.34 3.11 -15.65
C GLU A 174 -15.43 2.14 -14.45
N LEU A 175 -16.51 1.36 -14.37
CA LEU A 175 -16.67 0.34 -13.34
C LEU A 175 -15.53 -0.70 -13.41
N GLY A 176 -15.21 -1.20 -14.60
CA GLY A 176 -14.11 -2.14 -14.82
C GLY A 176 -12.75 -1.59 -14.36
N MET A 177 -12.46 -0.32 -14.68
CA MET A 177 -11.24 0.38 -14.26
C MET A 177 -11.13 0.47 -12.72
N GLN A 178 -12.24 0.76 -12.03
CA GLN A 178 -12.28 0.88 -10.57
C GLN A 178 -12.14 -0.44 -9.80
N VAL A 179 -12.22 -1.60 -10.48
CA VAL A 179 -12.17 -2.92 -9.83
C VAL A 179 -11.02 -3.81 -10.30
N MET A 180 -10.20 -3.34 -11.24
CA MET A 180 -9.08 -4.12 -11.78
C MET A 180 -8.11 -4.56 -10.68
N ASP A 181 -7.92 -3.75 -9.64
CA ASP A 181 -7.08 -4.08 -8.49
C ASP A 181 -7.47 -5.42 -7.85
N ARG A 182 -8.76 -5.74 -7.85
CA ARG A 182 -9.30 -6.98 -7.30
C ARG A 182 -9.19 -8.15 -8.22
N VAL A 183 -9.40 -7.95 -9.51
CA VAL A 183 -9.18 -9.01 -10.50
C VAL A 183 -7.75 -9.56 -10.36
N TYR A 184 -6.76 -8.67 -10.31
CA TYR A 184 -5.37 -9.12 -10.15
C TYR A 184 -5.07 -9.68 -8.75
N SER A 185 -5.63 -9.12 -7.68
CA SER A 185 -5.35 -9.61 -6.31
C SER A 185 -6.05 -10.94 -5.97
N LEU A 186 -7.22 -11.21 -6.57
CA LEU A 186 -8.01 -12.43 -6.34
C LEU A 186 -7.56 -13.59 -7.23
N SER A 187 -6.99 -13.30 -8.40
CA SER A 187 -6.41 -14.32 -9.26
C SER A 187 -5.30 -15.09 -8.53
N ASP A 188 -5.28 -16.41 -8.69
CA ASP A 188 -4.15 -17.24 -8.27
C ASP A 188 -2.96 -17.17 -9.23
N HIS A 189 -3.19 -16.65 -10.44
CA HIS A 189 -2.22 -16.64 -11.53
C HIS A 189 -2.16 -15.29 -12.28
N PRO A 190 -1.93 -14.15 -11.60
CA PRO A 190 -1.67 -12.90 -12.29
C PRO A 190 -0.32 -13.00 -13.01
N ALA A 191 -0.28 -12.58 -14.27
CA ALA A 191 0.89 -12.73 -15.12
C ALA A 191 1.07 -11.53 -16.05
N ALA A 192 2.31 -11.09 -16.26
CA ALA A 192 2.68 -10.07 -17.23
C ALA A 192 3.51 -10.65 -18.36
N LEU A 193 3.20 -10.22 -19.58
CA LEU A 193 4.02 -10.51 -20.75
C LEU A 193 4.98 -9.36 -21.01
N LEU A 194 6.27 -9.64 -20.87
CA LEU A 194 7.32 -8.73 -21.35
C LEU A 194 7.58 -9.01 -22.84
N ALA A 195 7.92 -7.96 -23.58
CA ALA A 195 8.24 -8.04 -25.00
C ALA A 195 9.73 -8.30 -25.24
N ARG A 196 10.62 -7.75 -24.40
CA ARG A 196 12.07 -7.92 -24.56
C ARG A 196 12.49 -9.38 -24.34
N PRO A 197 13.10 -10.06 -25.33
CA PRO A 197 13.64 -11.40 -25.14
C PRO A 197 15.00 -11.39 -24.42
N VAL A 198 15.36 -12.49 -23.76
CA VAL A 198 16.75 -12.79 -23.37
C VAL A 198 17.50 -13.31 -24.59
N GLY A 199 18.54 -12.58 -24.99
CA GLY A 199 19.20 -12.77 -26.29
C GLY A 199 20.43 -13.67 -26.25
N SER A 200 21.05 -13.85 -25.08
CA SER A 200 22.32 -14.59 -24.97
C SER A 200 22.45 -15.42 -23.70
N GLU A 201 23.36 -16.39 -23.75
CA GLU A 201 23.77 -17.21 -22.60
C GLU A 201 24.40 -16.38 -21.48
N ALA A 202 25.16 -15.33 -21.83
CA ALA A 202 25.73 -14.40 -20.86
C ALA A 202 24.63 -13.63 -20.09
N GLU A 203 23.64 -13.08 -20.81
CA GLU A 203 22.48 -12.43 -20.19
C GLU A 203 21.70 -13.39 -19.28
N MET A 204 21.45 -14.62 -19.75
CA MET A 204 20.74 -15.65 -18.98
C MET A 204 21.42 -15.96 -17.65
N ARG A 205 22.74 -16.19 -17.69
CA ARG A 205 23.54 -16.45 -16.48
C ARG A 205 23.56 -15.25 -15.53
N LEU A 206 23.68 -14.05 -16.06
CA LEU A 206 23.74 -12.83 -15.26
C LEU A 206 22.39 -12.56 -14.58
N LEU A 207 21.28 -12.64 -15.32
CA LEU A 207 19.93 -12.51 -14.78
C LEU A 207 19.67 -13.56 -13.70
N THR A 208 20.10 -14.80 -13.92
CA THR A 208 20.01 -15.89 -12.93
C THR A 208 20.84 -15.59 -11.68
N ALA A 209 22.02 -14.97 -11.81
CA ALA A 209 22.81 -14.55 -10.66
C ALA A 209 22.15 -13.43 -9.84
N ILE A 210 21.52 -12.46 -10.54
CA ILE A 210 20.75 -11.38 -9.92
C ILE A 210 19.55 -11.95 -9.15
N LEU A 211 18.72 -12.77 -9.80
CA LEU A 211 17.51 -13.34 -9.20
C LEU A 211 17.83 -14.30 -8.04
N ALA A 212 18.97 -14.98 -8.09
CA ALA A 212 19.44 -15.81 -6.98
C ALA A 212 19.97 -14.98 -5.78
N GLY A 213 20.06 -13.65 -5.90
CA GLY A 213 20.62 -12.78 -4.86
C GLY A 213 22.12 -12.95 -4.65
N ARG A 214 22.84 -13.61 -5.57
CA ARG A 214 24.26 -13.97 -5.39
C ARG A 214 25.21 -12.78 -5.44
N LEU A 215 24.78 -11.68 -6.05
CA LEU A 215 25.60 -10.48 -6.25
C LEU A 215 25.62 -9.53 -5.04
N VAL A 216 24.71 -9.72 -4.09
CA VAL A 216 24.48 -8.80 -2.97
C VAL A 216 24.52 -9.55 -1.65
N ARG A 217 25.07 -8.90 -0.62
CA ARG A 217 24.99 -9.33 0.78
C ARG A 217 24.35 -8.23 1.63
N ARG A 218 23.72 -8.64 2.73
CA ARG A 218 23.24 -7.71 3.76
C ARG A 218 24.43 -7.24 4.61
N ALA A 219 24.38 -5.98 5.01
CA ALA A 219 25.30 -5.34 5.95
C ALA A 219 24.47 -4.53 6.98
N ASP A 220 25.09 -4.11 8.08
CA ASP A 220 24.39 -3.40 9.16
C ASP A 220 23.78 -2.07 8.70
N ASP A 221 24.44 -1.43 7.73
CA ASP A 221 24.05 -0.16 7.15
C ASP A 221 23.33 -0.29 5.79
N GLY A 222 22.85 -1.49 5.45
CA GLY A 222 22.04 -1.74 4.26
C GLY A 222 22.56 -2.88 3.38
N TYR A 223 22.78 -2.61 2.09
CA TYR A 223 23.21 -3.61 1.11
C TYR A 223 24.60 -3.30 0.58
N ARG A 224 25.39 -4.36 0.36
CA ARG A 224 26.75 -4.28 -0.19
C ARG A 224 26.94 -5.38 -1.23
N LEU A 225 27.87 -5.18 -2.14
CA LEU A 225 28.26 -6.22 -3.10
C LEU A 225 28.85 -7.42 -2.35
N SER A 226 28.53 -8.63 -2.83
CA SER A 226 29.12 -9.86 -2.34
C SER A 226 30.63 -9.88 -2.57
N ARG A 227 31.40 -10.56 -1.71
CA ARG A 227 32.88 -10.57 -1.77
C ARG A 227 33.45 -10.99 -3.14
N GLY A 228 32.75 -11.87 -3.87
CA GLY A 228 33.15 -12.32 -5.22
C GLY A 228 32.58 -11.49 -6.38
N THR A 229 31.87 -10.39 -6.12
CA THR A 229 31.27 -9.55 -7.16
C THR A 229 32.12 -8.31 -7.40
N THR A 230 32.72 -8.21 -8.60
CA THR A 230 33.47 -7.03 -9.02
C THR A 230 32.54 -5.87 -9.37
N LEU A 231 33.06 -4.63 -9.36
CA LEU A 231 32.30 -3.46 -9.77
C LEU A 231 31.87 -3.52 -11.24
N ASP A 232 32.71 -4.09 -12.12
CA ASP A 232 32.36 -4.28 -13.53
C ASP A 232 31.20 -5.25 -13.70
N ARG A 233 31.22 -6.37 -12.97
CA ARG A 233 30.12 -7.34 -12.99
C ARG A 233 28.82 -6.75 -12.42
N ALA A 234 28.93 -5.92 -11.38
CA ALA A 234 27.77 -5.20 -10.84
C ALA A 234 27.23 -4.17 -11.86
N ARG A 235 28.10 -3.46 -12.57
CA ARG A 235 27.73 -2.54 -13.66
C ARG A 235 26.97 -3.28 -14.76
N GLU A 236 27.51 -4.39 -15.25
CA GLU A 236 26.86 -5.23 -16.27
C GLU A 236 25.48 -5.70 -15.82
N ALA A 237 25.36 -6.10 -14.55
CA ALA A 237 24.08 -6.54 -13.98
C ALA A 237 23.06 -5.39 -13.87
N VAL A 238 23.49 -4.19 -13.49
CA VAL A 238 22.64 -2.99 -13.44
C VAL A 238 22.20 -2.57 -14.85
N GLU A 239 23.09 -2.59 -15.84
CA GLU A 239 22.74 -2.28 -17.23
C GLU A 239 21.78 -3.32 -17.83
N LEU A 240 21.95 -4.60 -17.50
CA LEU A 240 20.99 -5.64 -17.89
C LEU A 240 19.62 -5.39 -17.26
N LEU A 241 19.57 -5.05 -15.96
CA LEU A 241 18.31 -4.69 -15.31
C LEU A 241 17.68 -3.46 -15.96
N ARG A 242 18.46 -2.44 -16.29
CA ARG A 242 17.98 -1.25 -16.98
C ARG A 242 17.42 -1.58 -18.36
N ALA A 243 18.06 -2.47 -19.10
CA ALA A 243 17.55 -2.93 -20.39
C ALA A 243 16.23 -3.71 -20.24
N VAL A 244 16.10 -4.57 -19.22
CA VAL A 244 14.86 -5.29 -18.90
C VAL A 244 13.74 -4.30 -18.52
N THR A 245 14.02 -3.37 -17.61
CA THR A 245 13.02 -2.42 -17.11
C THR A 245 12.70 -1.31 -18.10
N SER A 246 13.41 -1.22 -19.23
CA SER A 246 13.06 -0.33 -20.33
C SER A 246 11.94 -0.89 -21.22
N ASP A 247 11.47 -2.11 -20.97
CA ASP A 247 10.24 -2.62 -21.57
C ASP A 247 9.06 -1.70 -21.20
N ALA A 248 8.23 -1.35 -22.21
CA ALA A 248 7.10 -0.44 -22.06
C ALA A 248 6.08 -0.92 -21.00
N TRP A 249 6.06 -2.21 -20.69
CA TRP A 249 5.25 -2.73 -19.60
C TRP A 249 5.61 -2.10 -18.25
N PHE A 250 6.89 -1.80 -17.97
CA PHE A 250 7.29 -1.18 -16.71
C PHE A 250 6.98 0.32 -16.66
N SER A 251 6.80 1.02 -17.78
CA SER A 251 6.54 2.46 -17.77
C SER A 251 5.05 2.79 -17.61
N ARG A 252 4.15 1.94 -18.09
CA ARG A 252 2.71 2.25 -18.14
C ARG A 252 2.04 2.24 -16.75
N GLY A 253 1.14 3.18 -16.50
CA GLY A 253 0.49 3.34 -15.18
C GLY A 253 -0.48 2.21 -14.83
N TRP A 254 -1.25 1.70 -15.79
CA TRP A 254 -2.15 0.56 -15.55
C TRP A 254 -1.36 -0.71 -15.22
N THR A 255 -0.31 -1.03 -15.96
CA THR A 255 0.54 -2.21 -15.69
C THR A 255 1.26 -2.12 -14.35
N PHE A 256 1.63 -0.91 -13.92
CA PHE A 256 2.12 -0.68 -12.55
C PHE A 256 1.09 -1.12 -11.50
N GLN A 257 -0.18 -0.71 -11.64
CA GLN A 257 -1.24 -1.14 -10.72
C GLN A 257 -1.42 -2.67 -10.75
N GLU A 258 -1.52 -3.25 -11.93
CA GLU A 258 -1.70 -4.69 -12.12
C GLU A 258 -0.60 -5.50 -11.42
N ASN A 259 0.65 -5.09 -11.62
CA ASN A 259 1.80 -5.67 -10.93
C ASN A 259 1.73 -5.49 -9.41
N TYR A 260 1.46 -4.27 -8.97
CA TYR A 260 1.40 -3.91 -7.55
C TYR A 260 0.32 -4.72 -6.82
N ARG A 261 -0.83 -4.96 -7.48
CA ARG A 261 -1.99 -5.67 -6.93
C ARG A 261 -1.92 -7.19 -7.11
N GLY A 262 -1.25 -7.69 -8.15
CA GLY A 262 -0.91 -9.11 -8.30
C GLY A 262 0.08 -9.57 -7.22
N GLY A 263 0.86 -8.65 -6.65
CA GLY A 263 1.64 -8.88 -5.44
C GLY A 263 2.61 -10.06 -5.57
N THR A 264 2.66 -10.92 -4.55
CA THR A 264 3.55 -12.10 -4.53
C THR A 264 3.19 -13.17 -5.54
N LYS A 265 1.97 -13.16 -6.08
CA LYS A 265 1.52 -14.12 -7.09
C LYS A 265 1.89 -13.72 -8.51
N MET A 266 2.25 -12.45 -8.73
CA MET A 266 2.52 -11.90 -10.06
C MET A 266 3.75 -12.54 -10.70
N LEU A 267 3.56 -13.13 -11.88
CA LEU A 267 4.62 -13.69 -12.72
C LEU A 267 4.99 -12.73 -13.85
N LEU A 268 6.28 -12.57 -14.14
CA LEU A 268 6.80 -11.90 -15.33
C LEU A 268 7.24 -12.98 -16.32
N LEU A 269 6.67 -12.98 -17.52
CA LEU A 269 7.03 -13.89 -18.61
C LEU A 269 7.91 -13.14 -19.61
N MET A 270 9.17 -13.57 -19.68
CA MET A 270 10.17 -13.00 -20.58
C MET A 270 10.55 -14.04 -21.64
N PRO A 271 10.38 -13.75 -22.95
CA PRO A 271 10.76 -14.69 -24.00
C PRO A 271 12.27 -14.94 -24.00
N HIS A 272 12.71 -16.09 -24.52
CA HIS A 272 14.12 -16.32 -24.83
C HIS A 272 14.27 -17.25 -26.04
N ALA A 273 15.45 -17.26 -26.65
CA ALA A 273 15.74 -18.15 -27.77
C ALA A 273 15.74 -19.64 -27.33
N ARG A 274 15.27 -20.54 -28.21
CA ARG A 274 15.21 -21.99 -27.93
C ARG A 274 16.55 -22.59 -27.50
N GLY A 275 17.66 -22.10 -28.05
CA GLY A 275 19.01 -22.53 -27.68
C GLY A 275 19.36 -22.27 -26.21
N LEU A 276 18.63 -21.40 -25.51
CA LEU A 276 18.86 -21.06 -24.10
C LEU A 276 18.00 -21.86 -23.12
N GLU A 277 17.10 -22.72 -23.60
CA GLU A 277 16.16 -23.49 -22.75
C GLU A 277 16.89 -24.34 -21.69
N HIS A 278 17.96 -25.04 -22.11
CA HIS A 278 18.77 -25.90 -21.25
C HIS A 278 19.54 -25.14 -20.15
N LEU A 279 19.63 -23.81 -20.24
CA LEU A 279 20.30 -22.97 -19.26
C LEU A 279 19.35 -22.46 -18.16
N LYS A 280 18.05 -22.80 -18.24
CA LYS A 280 17.08 -22.39 -17.23
C LYS A 280 17.44 -22.99 -15.86
N PRO A 281 17.53 -22.17 -14.82
CA PRO A 281 17.82 -22.66 -13.49
C PRO A 281 16.60 -23.40 -12.92
N HIS A 282 16.71 -24.72 -12.75
CA HIS A 282 15.69 -25.53 -12.07
C HIS A 282 15.42 -24.98 -10.66
N GLY A 283 14.14 -24.91 -10.28
CA GLY A 283 13.69 -24.45 -8.96
C GLY A 283 13.70 -22.93 -8.74
N LEU A 284 14.37 -22.14 -9.58
CA LEU A 284 14.36 -20.67 -9.50
C LEU A 284 13.19 -20.05 -10.27
N MET A 285 12.77 -20.71 -11.35
CA MET A 285 11.76 -20.28 -12.29
C MET A 285 10.79 -21.43 -12.57
N ARG A 286 9.54 -21.10 -12.92
CA ARG A 286 8.58 -22.11 -13.39
C ARG A 286 8.98 -22.57 -14.80
N GLU A 287 8.79 -23.86 -15.07
CA GLU A 287 9.05 -24.45 -16.38
C GLU A 287 7.95 -24.06 -17.37
N LEU A 288 8.35 -23.40 -18.45
CA LEU A 288 7.52 -23.04 -19.59
C LEU A 288 8.42 -22.83 -20.81
N ASP A 289 8.32 -23.70 -21.81
CA ASP A 289 9.20 -23.67 -22.99
C ASP A 289 9.18 -22.30 -23.70
N GLY A 290 10.37 -21.76 -23.94
CA GLY A 290 10.58 -20.46 -24.60
C GLY A 290 10.32 -19.23 -23.72
N GLU A 291 9.94 -19.40 -22.45
CA GLU A 291 9.66 -18.31 -21.51
C GLU A 291 10.44 -18.47 -20.20
N LEU A 292 10.97 -17.37 -19.68
CA LEU A 292 11.39 -17.27 -18.28
C LEU A 292 10.20 -16.81 -17.45
N CYS A 293 9.73 -17.65 -16.53
CA CYS A 293 8.67 -17.32 -15.58
C CYS A 293 9.27 -16.87 -14.25
N ILE A 294 9.36 -15.56 -14.06
CA ILE A 294 10.03 -14.93 -12.92
C ILE A 294 8.99 -14.36 -11.96
N GLN A 295 9.09 -14.64 -10.66
CA GLN A 295 8.23 -13.99 -9.67
C GLN A 295 8.56 -12.49 -9.60
N SER A 296 7.57 -11.62 -9.82
CA SER A 296 7.76 -10.17 -9.90
C SER A 296 8.36 -9.60 -8.62
N THR A 297 7.86 -10.02 -7.45
CA THR A 297 8.38 -9.55 -6.15
C THR A 297 9.85 -9.86 -5.95
N ARG A 298 10.32 -11.01 -6.46
CA ARG A 298 11.72 -11.42 -6.44
C ARG A 298 12.56 -10.55 -7.38
N PHE A 299 12.11 -10.34 -8.61
CA PHE A 299 12.78 -9.46 -9.57
C PHE A 299 12.96 -8.04 -9.00
N HIS A 300 11.86 -7.42 -8.53
CA HIS A 300 11.89 -6.09 -7.93
C HIS A 300 12.77 -6.03 -6.68
N GLY A 301 12.68 -7.05 -5.81
CA GLY A 301 13.47 -7.14 -4.59
C GLY A 301 14.98 -7.18 -4.87
N GLU A 302 15.42 -8.13 -5.69
CA GLU A 302 16.84 -8.29 -6.00
C GLU A 302 17.39 -7.14 -6.86
N ALA A 303 16.60 -6.61 -7.80
CA ALA A 303 16.99 -5.42 -8.58
C ALA A 303 17.24 -4.20 -7.68
N THR A 304 16.33 -3.96 -6.72
CA THR A 304 16.47 -2.85 -5.76
C THR A 304 17.71 -3.03 -4.89
N LYS A 305 17.90 -4.22 -4.31
CA LYS A 305 19.07 -4.51 -3.45
C LYS A 305 20.38 -4.33 -4.22
N LEU A 306 20.45 -4.77 -5.47
CA LEU A 306 21.63 -4.63 -6.31
C LEU A 306 21.92 -3.16 -6.63
N CYS A 307 20.91 -2.36 -6.96
CA CYS A 307 21.09 -0.94 -7.23
C CYS A 307 21.61 -0.20 -5.99
N LEU A 308 21.02 -0.45 -4.82
CA LEU A 308 21.49 0.14 -3.55
C LEU A 308 22.91 -0.30 -3.21
N ALA A 309 23.23 -1.59 -3.38
CA ALA A 309 24.58 -2.12 -3.14
C ALA A 309 25.62 -1.52 -4.10
N TYR A 310 25.27 -1.33 -5.37
CA TYR A 310 26.14 -0.72 -6.37
C TYR A 310 26.35 0.77 -6.08
N GLN A 311 25.29 1.53 -5.82
CA GLN A 311 25.35 2.95 -5.46
C GLN A 311 26.19 3.20 -4.19
N ALA A 312 26.16 2.29 -3.21
CA ALA A 312 27.00 2.38 -2.01
C ALA A 312 28.51 2.39 -2.30
N HIS A 313 28.95 1.92 -3.47
CA HIS A 313 30.35 1.95 -3.91
C HIS A 313 30.69 3.21 -4.71
N ARG A 314 29.78 4.20 -4.78
CA ARG A 314 29.95 5.48 -5.48
C ARG A 314 30.42 5.31 -6.94
N PRO A 315 29.63 4.61 -7.78
CA PRO A 315 29.97 4.41 -9.18
C PRO A 315 29.93 5.73 -9.96
N PRO A 316 30.45 5.78 -11.20
CA PRO A 316 30.32 6.96 -12.06
C PRO A 316 28.86 7.40 -12.22
N ALA A 317 28.65 8.67 -12.54
CA ALA A 317 27.31 9.25 -12.67
C ALA A 317 26.38 8.49 -13.64
N ALA A 318 26.94 7.87 -14.69
CA ALA A 318 26.18 7.00 -15.58
C ALA A 318 25.59 5.78 -14.86
N GLY A 319 26.37 5.12 -14.00
CA GLY A 319 25.91 3.99 -13.21
C GLY A 319 24.86 4.38 -12.17
N ILE A 320 24.98 5.58 -11.57
CA ILE A 320 23.96 6.12 -10.66
C ILE A 320 22.63 6.30 -11.41
N ARG A 321 22.65 6.94 -12.59
CA ARG A 321 21.45 7.11 -13.43
C ARG A 321 20.83 5.77 -13.82
N SER A 322 21.64 4.78 -14.17
CA SER A 322 21.14 3.44 -14.48
C SER A 322 20.44 2.78 -13.29
N CYS A 323 20.96 2.96 -12.07
CA CYS A 323 20.27 2.53 -10.86
C CYS A 323 18.97 3.29 -10.62
N ASP A 324 18.96 4.61 -10.81
CA ASP A 324 17.76 5.43 -10.61
C ASP A 324 16.65 5.06 -11.61
N ASP A 325 17.01 4.81 -12.89
CA ASP A 325 16.09 4.31 -13.91
C ASP A 325 15.46 2.96 -13.51
N VAL A 326 16.27 2.04 -12.98
CA VAL A 326 15.80 0.73 -12.50
C VAL A 326 14.93 0.88 -11.28
N ILE A 327 15.31 1.70 -10.29
CA ILE A 327 14.56 1.91 -9.05
C ILE A 327 13.21 2.59 -9.35
N ALA A 328 13.17 3.58 -10.22
CA ALA A 328 11.93 4.26 -10.60
C ALA A 328 10.91 3.30 -11.24
N ARG A 329 11.39 2.30 -12.00
CA ARG A 329 10.52 1.38 -12.74
C ARG A 329 10.20 0.09 -11.98
N ALA A 330 11.18 -0.47 -11.28
CA ALA A 330 11.13 -1.78 -10.64
C ALA A 330 11.54 -1.77 -9.15
N GLY A 331 11.54 -0.60 -8.51
CA GLY A 331 11.80 -0.47 -7.08
C GLY A 331 10.84 -1.27 -6.21
N ARG A 332 11.34 -1.77 -5.07
CA ARG A 332 10.56 -2.46 -4.04
C ARG A 332 10.43 -1.58 -2.80
N TYR A 333 9.24 -1.06 -2.52
CA TYR A 333 9.02 -0.18 -1.36
C TYR A 333 9.40 -0.81 -0.02
N GLN A 334 9.18 -2.12 0.15
CA GLN A 334 9.61 -2.85 1.36
C GLN A 334 11.13 -2.80 1.61
N VAL A 335 11.92 -2.54 0.57
CA VAL A 335 13.38 -2.38 0.63
C VAL A 335 13.75 -0.90 0.69
N LEU A 336 13.15 -0.07 -0.17
CA LEU A 336 13.44 1.37 -0.26
C LEU A 336 13.01 2.18 0.97
N LEU A 337 11.96 1.71 1.66
CA LEU A 337 11.43 2.34 2.85
C LEU A 337 11.95 1.64 4.12
N GLN A 338 13.13 1.03 4.09
CA GLN A 338 13.79 0.55 5.31
C GLN A 338 14.59 1.70 5.93
N SER A 339 14.39 1.93 7.22
CA SER A 339 15.27 2.73 8.07
C SER A 339 16.63 2.04 8.24
N PRO A 340 17.68 2.77 8.66
CA PRO A 340 18.95 2.17 9.06
C PRO A 340 18.73 1.02 10.07
N GLY A 341 19.43 -0.10 9.92
CA GLY A 341 19.15 -1.35 10.66
C GLY A 341 18.07 -2.24 10.03
N GLY A 342 17.46 -1.82 8.92
CA GLY A 342 16.56 -2.64 8.11
C GLY A 342 15.12 -2.72 8.62
N GLN A 343 14.75 -1.89 9.60
CA GLN A 343 13.38 -1.77 10.09
C GLN A 343 12.52 -0.99 9.10
N PRO A 344 11.26 -1.39 8.83
CA PRO A 344 10.37 -0.63 7.97
C PRO A 344 10.13 0.81 8.45
N ALA A 345 9.96 1.73 7.50
CA ALA A 345 9.77 3.14 7.81
C ALA A 345 8.45 3.38 8.56
N PRO A 346 8.44 4.27 9.56
CA PRO A 346 7.26 4.60 10.37
C PRO A 346 6.32 5.57 9.62
N ARG A 347 6.00 5.30 8.35
CA ARG A 347 5.18 6.17 7.49
C ARG A 347 4.31 5.37 6.52
N SER A 348 3.24 6.00 6.04
CA SER A 348 2.38 5.47 4.98
C SER A 348 3.16 5.35 3.66
N MET A 349 2.84 4.32 2.86
CA MET A 349 3.39 4.17 1.50
C MET A 349 2.63 5.02 0.47
N SER A 350 1.44 5.51 0.80
CA SER A 350 0.55 6.19 -0.14
C SER A 350 1.20 7.40 -0.83
N PRO A 351 1.96 8.28 -0.15
CA PRO A 351 2.67 9.37 -0.82
C PRO A 351 3.69 8.89 -1.87
N THR A 352 4.39 7.79 -1.60
CA THR A 352 5.36 7.20 -2.55
C THR A 352 4.64 6.60 -3.75
N VAL A 353 3.54 5.87 -3.52
CA VAL A 353 2.70 5.32 -4.59
C VAL A 353 2.16 6.44 -5.49
N ILE A 354 1.65 7.52 -4.90
CA ILE A 354 1.14 8.68 -5.64
C ILE A 354 2.25 9.33 -6.46
N ALA A 355 3.44 9.50 -5.88
CA ALA A 355 4.58 10.08 -6.59
C ALA A 355 5.00 9.24 -7.80
N ASP A 356 4.99 7.91 -7.69
CA ASP A 356 5.30 7.04 -8.82
C ASP A 356 4.24 7.16 -9.91
N VAL A 357 2.94 7.10 -9.55
CA VAL A 357 1.84 7.21 -10.53
C VAL A 357 1.83 8.58 -11.23
N VAL A 358 2.15 9.65 -10.51
CA VAL A 358 2.17 11.02 -11.04
C VAL A 358 3.42 11.28 -11.88
N GLY A 359 4.60 10.86 -11.40
CA GLY A 359 5.90 11.28 -11.93
C GLY A 359 6.66 10.24 -12.76
N ALA A 360 6.51 8.95 -12.45
CA ALA A 360 7.31 7.88 -13.05
C ALA A 360 6.56 7.02 -14.07
N ARG A 361 5.22 7.10 -14.11
CA ARG A 361 4.40 6.26 -15.00
C ARG A 361 3.79 7.05 -16.15
N GLU A 362 3.73 6.40 -17.31
CA GLU A 362 3.14 6.90 -18.54
C GLU A 362 1.66 6.53 -18.61
N LEU A 363 0.81 7.51 -18.92
CA LEU A 363 -0.63 7.36 -19.04
C LEU A 363 -1.11 8.00 -20.34
N GLY A 364 -2.05 7.32 -21.01
CA GLY A 364 -2.67 7.84 -22.23
C GLY A 364 -3.73 8.91 -21.95
N ALA A 365 -4.40 8.83 -20.80
CA ALA A 365 -5.35 9.83 -20.30
C ALA A 365 -4.91 10.28 -18.91
N GLY A 366 -4.79 11.60 -18.69
CA GLY A 366 -4.20 12.11 -17.45
C GLY A 366 -5.00 11.76 -16.18
N TRP A 367 -6.32 11.72 -16.33
CA TRP A 367 -7.27 11.49 -15.24
C TRP A 367 -7.35 10.02 -14.76
N ASP A 368 -6.77 9.07 -15.52
CA ASP A 368 -6.63 7.67 -15.08
C ASP A 368 -5.79 7.54 -13.80
N ARG A 369 -5.04 8.58 -13.40
CA ARG A 369 -4.32 8.61 -12.13
C ARG A 369 -5.21 8.41 -10.92
N LEU A 370 -6.43 8.96 -10.92
CA LEU A 370 -7.34 8.82 -9.76
C LEU A 370 -7.72 7.37 -9.49
N PRO A 371 -8.28 6.59 -10.45
CA PRO A 371 -8.60 5.20 -10.21
C PRO A 371 -7.34 4.36 -9.93
N ILE A 372 -6.21 4.61 -10.60
CA ILE A 372 -4.95 3.89 -10.34
C ILE A 372 -4.45 4.10 -8.91
N ILE A 373 -4.42 5.35 -8.44
CA ILE A 373 -4.03 5.69 -7.06
C ILE A 373 -4.99 5.01 -6.08
N ALA A 374 -6.30 5.14 -6.28
CA ALA A 374 -7.29 4.55 -5.39
C ALA A 374 -7.14 3.02 -5.28
N ASN A 375 -6.87 2.37 -6.41
CA ASN A 375 -6.65 0.94 -6.53
C ASN A 375 -5.36 0.48 -5.82
N CYS A 376 -4.23 1.17 -6.06
CA CYS A 376 -2.97 0.86 -5.42
C CYS A 376 -3.02 1.09 -3.90
N CYS A 377 -3.63 2.19 -3.46
CA CYS A 377 -3.74 2.54 -2.05
C CYS A 377 -4.88 1.83 -1.31
N GLN A 378 -5.71 1.03 -2.00
CA GLN A 378 -6.92 0.40 -1.41
C GLN A 378 -7.78 1.44 -0.70
N TYR A 379 -8.04 2.53 -1.40
CA TYR A 379 -9.06 3.48 -1.01
C TYR A 379 -10.42 2.83 -1.24
N SER A 380 -11.44 3.22 -0.47
CA SER A 380 -12.83 2.79 -0.65
C SER A 380 -13.67 3.94 -1.20
N THR A 381 -13.38 5.18 -0.78
CA THR A 381 -13.93 6.38 -1.41
C THR A 381 -13.27 6.61 -2.77
N ARG A 382 -14.07 6.63 -3.85
CA ARG A 382 -13.66 7.00 -5.22
C ARG A 382 -14.12 8.41 -5.57
N LEU A 383 -13.52 8.99 -6.59
CA LEU A 383 -13.94 10.25 -7.20
C LEU A 383 -14.33 10.00 -8.67
N ASP A 384 -15.40 10.65 -9.12
CA ASP A 384 -15.79 10.64 -10.53
C ASP A 384 -14.85 11.53 -11.34
N ALA A 385 -13.84 10.90 -11.96
CA ALA A 385 -12.82 11.58 -12.73
C ALA A 385 -13.42 12.37 -13.91
N ARG A 386 -14.45 11.84 -14.57
CA ARG A 386 -15.07 12.50 -15.73
C ARG A 386 -15.88 13.70 -15.33
N ALA A 387 -16.66 13.59 -14.24
CA ALA A 387 -17.43 14.72 -13.73
C ALA A 387 -16.50 15.85 -13.27
N LEU A 388 -15.37 15.53 -12.62
CA LEU A 388 -14.38 16.52 -12.20
C LEU A 388 -13.70 17.18 -13.40
N GLN A 389 -13.29 16.39 -14.41
CA GLN A 389 -12.69 16.91 -15.63
C GLN A 389 -13.65 17.82 -16.40
N ALA A 390 -14.91 17.40 -16.56
CA ALA A 390 -15.95 18.18 -17.26
C ALA A 390 -16.27 19.51 -16.56
N ARG A 391 -16.10 19.56 -15.24
CA ARG A 391 -16.26 20.78 -14.42
C ARG A 391 -14.99 21.64 -14.38
N GLY A 392 -13.94 21.29 -15.11
CA GLY A 392 -12.68 22.03 -15.14
C GLY A 392 -11.93 22.03 -13.80
N ARG A 393 -12.13 20.99 -12.97
CA ARG A 393 -11.47 20.90 -11.66
C ARG A 393 -10.01 20.49 -11.79
N SER A 394 -9.17 20.93 -10.84
CA SER A 394 -7.75 20.56 -10.76
C SER A 394 -7.56 19.08 -10.44
N LEU A 395 -6.76 18.37 -11.25
CA LEU A 395 -6.39 16.98 -11.00
C LEU A 395 -5.53 16.85 -9.74
N SER A 396 -4.65 17.81 -9.47
CA SER A 396 -3.84 17.89 -8.25
C SER A 396 -4.71 18.00 -7.00
N VAL A 397 -5.71 18.88 -7.02
CA VAL A 397 -6.68 19.00 -5.91
C VAL A 397 -7.53 17.73 -5.78
N ALA A 398 -7.90 17.10 -6.89
CA ALA A 398 -8.60 15.82 -6.87
C ALA A 398 -7.77 14.68 -6.24
N ILE A 399 -6.46 14.62 -6.53
CA ILE A 399 -5.54 13.64 -5.88
C ILE A 399 -5.44 13.91 -4.38
N LEU A 400 -5.29 15.18 -3.98
CA LEU A 400 -5.23 15.55 -2.55
C LEU A 400 -6.56 15.25 -1.83
N ALA A 401 -7.71 15.55 -2.45
CA ALA A 401 -9.01 15.19 -1.93
C ALA A 401 -9.14 13.67 -1.79
N LEU A 402 -8.79 12.90 -2.83
CA LEU A 402 -8.83 11.43 -2.79
C LEU A 402 -8.01 10.86 -1.63
N TYR A 403 -6.80 11.40 -1.41
CA TYR A 403 -5.93 11.02 -0.29
C TYR A 403 -6.60 11.26 1.08
N LEU A 404 -7.11 12.48 1.29
CA LEU A 404 -7.71 12.90 2.57
C LEU A 404 -9.05 12.21 2.85
N LEU A 405 -9.90 12.07 1.82
CA LEU A 405 -11.21 11.42 1.90
C LEU A 405 -11.15 9.95 2.30
N ASN A 406 -10.00 9.33 2.10
CA ASN A 406 -9.73 7.96 2.54
C ASN A 406 -8.97 7.90 3.88
N GLY A 407 -8.90 9.03 4.60
CA GLY A 407 -8.41 9.10 5.97
C GLY A 407 -6.90 9.13 6.11
N GLU A 408 -6.13 9.26 5.04
CA GLU A 408 -4.69 9.46 5.19
C GLU A 408 -4.40 10.77 5.96
N ILE A 409 -3.39 10.73 6.83
CA ILE A 409 -3.18 11.74 7.85
C ILE A 409 -2.10 12.74 7.39
N LEU A 410 -2.44 14.03 7.43
CA LEU A 410 -1.46 15.10 7.32
C LEU A 410 -1.00 15.55 8.71
N PHE A 411 0.27 15.89 8.83
CA PHE A 411 0.82 16.58 9.98
C PHE A 411 0.39 18.05 9.94
N ASN A 412 -0.27 18.50 11.01
CA ASN A 412 -0.74 19.88 11.18
C ASN A 412 -0.17 20.55 12.45
N GLY A 413 0.88 19.96 13.04
CA GLY A 413 1.57 20.50 14.22
C GLY A 413 2.48 21.69 13.94
N PRO A 414 2.83 22.48 14.97
CA PRO A 414 3.81 23.55 14.85
C PRO A 414 5.21 22.95 14.64
N GLY A 415 5.63 22.79 13.38
CA GLY A 415 6.97 22.27 13.11
C GLY A 415 7.33 22.06 11.63
N GLY A 416 8.50 22.58 11.26
CA GLY A 416 9.47 21.93 10.36
C GLY A 416 9.30 22.11 8.85
N VAL A 417 8.09 22.32 8.32
CA VAL A 417 7.92 22.48 6.87
C VAL A 417 7.91 23.96 6.49
N ASP A 418 8.84 24.36 5.63
CA ASP A 418 8.82 25.71 5.04
C ASP A 418 7.55 25.88 4.21
N VAL A 419 6.65 26.75 4.68
CA VAL A 419 5.37 27.06 4.06
C VAL A 419 5.54 27.53 2.61
N ARG A 420 6.61 28.28 2.31
CA ARG A 420 6.86 28.76 0.95
C ARG A 420 7.25 27.59 0.05
N ALA A 421 8.16 26.73 0.49
CA ALA A 421 8.54 25.53 -0.24
C ALA A 421 7.34 24.58 -0.45
N ALA A 422 6.52 24.40 0.57
CA ALA A 422 5.31 23.58 0.51
C ALA A 422 4.30 24.09 -0.54
N ARG A 423 4.06 25.40 -0.58
CA ARG A 423 3.16 26.01 -1.58
C ARG A 423 3.74 25.98 -2.99
N ALA A 424 5.06 26.08 -3.11
CA ALA A 424 5.77 25.95 -4.38
C ALA A 424 5.88 24.49 -4.88
N ALA A 425 5.54 23.50 -4.04
CA ALA A 425 5.61 22.09 -4.41
C ALA A 425 4.41 21.64 -5.25
N ALA A 426 4.66 20.67 -6.13
CA ALA A 426 3.62 19.88 -6.77
C ALA A 426 2.94 18.93 -5.77
N VAL A 427 1.74 18.44 -6.09
CA VAL A 427 0.92 17.64 -5.16
C VAL A 427 1.65 16.42 -4.57
N ALA A 428 2.44 15.70 -5.37
CA ALA A 428 3.17 14.52 -4.92
C ALA A 428 4.23 14.86 -3.86
N ASP A 429 4.96 15.97 -4.05
CA ASP A 429 5.99 16.40 -3.11
C ASP A 429 5.38 17.07 -1.88
N PHE A 430 4.28 17.82 -2.05
CA PHE A 430 3.49 18.34 -0.93
C PHE A 430 3.05 17.20 0.02
N LEU A 431 2.52 16.10 -0.53
CA LEU A 431 2.11 14.94 0.25
C LEU A 431 3.29 14.28 0.97
N LYS A 432 4.47 14.18 0.34
CA LYS A 432 5.68 13.67 1.03
C LYS A 432 6.09 14.55 2.20
N MET A 433 5.99 15.87 2.05
CA MET A 433 6.37 16.84 3.10
C MET A 433 5.39 16.82 4.29
N HIS A 434 4.09 16.63 4.04
CA HIS A 434 3.06 16.78 5.07
C HIS A 434 2.45 15.47 5.55
N SER A 435 2.68 14.33 4.89
CA SER A 435 2.19 13.05 5.41
C SER A 435 2.73 12.78 6.80
N TYR A 436 1.89 12.32 7.72
CA TYR A 436 2.31 12.03 9.08
C TYR A 436 3.42 10.96 9.11
N HIS A 437 4.42 11.17 9.96
CA HIS A 437 5.55 10.28 10.19
C HIS A 437 5.61 9.90 11.68
N GLY A 438 6.10 8.70 11.98
CA GLY A 438 6.15 8.18 13.36
C GLY A 438 5.08 7.14 13.68
N LEU A 439 4.49 6.50 12.66
CA LEU A 439 3.58 5.35 12.85
C LEU A 439 4.30 4.18 13.51
N ARG A 440 3.63 3.47 14.42
CA ARG A 440 4.17 2.30 15.12
C ARG A 440 3.17 1.16 15.17
N SER A 441 3.64 -0.05 14.87
CA SER A 441 2.90 -1.31 15.02
C SER A 441 3.11 -1.89 16.41
N PRO A 442 2.08 -2.49 17.03
CA PRO A 442 2.23 -3.25 18.27
C PRO A 442 3.04 -4.55 18.11
N GLU A 443 3.19 -5.08 16.89
CA GLU A 443 3.92 -6.32 16.62
C GLU A 443 5.11 -6.10 15.66
N PRO A 444 6.26 -6.78 15.90
CA PRO A 444 7.40 -6.74 14.98
C PRO A 444 7.09 -7.55 13.72
N GLY A 445 6.87 -6.86 12.60
CA GLY A 445 6.63 -7.50 11.30
C GLY A 445 5.49 -6.86 10.52
N ASN A 446 5.58 -6.88 9.18
CA ASN A 446 4.57 -6.34 8.26
C ASN A 446 4.11 -4.90 8.56
N LEU A 447 4.99 -4.07 9.15
CA LEU A 447 4.76 -2.66 9.48
C LEU A 447 4.16 -1.85 8.33
N LEU A 448 4.61 -2.07 7.09
CA LEU A 448 4.04 -1.36 5.94
C LEU A 448 2.60 -1.78 5.63
N THR A 449 2.22 -3.03 5.89
CA THR A 449 0.83 -3.49 5.78
C THR A 449 -0.01 -2.89 6.90
N PHE A 450 0.54 -2.85 8.12
CA PHE A 450 -0.09 -2.19 9.26
C PHE A 450 -0.33 -0.69 8.97
N ASN A 451 0.70 0.03 8.50
CA ASN A 451 0.64 1.45 8.18
C ASN A 451 -0.43 1.80 7.14
N LYS A 452 -0.84 0.85 6.27
CA LYS A 452 -1.95 1.08 5.33
C LYS A 452 -3.29 1.34 6.03
N GLY A 453 -3.49 0.77 7.22
CA GLY A 453 -4.69 0.96 8.03
C GLY A 453 -4.62 2.18 8.95
N CYS A 454 -3.48 2.87 9.04
CA CYS A 454 -3.32 4.06 9.88
C CYS A 454 -4.04 5.27 9.26
N ARG A 455 -5.36 5.28 9.32
CA ARG A 455 -6.24 6.23 8.62
C ARG A 455 -7.39 6.68 9.52
N PHE A 456 -7.81 7.94 9.38
CA PHE A 456 -9.04 8.43 9.97
C PHE A 456 -10.28 7.70 9.42
N ALA A 457 -11.24 7.46 10.30
CA ALA A 457 -12.56 6.93 9.97
C ALA A 457 -13.55 8.07 9.68
N ASP A 458 -14.67 7.79 9.01
CA ASP A 458 -15.80 8.74 8.85
C ASP A 458 -15.38 10.17 8.42
N VAL A 459 -14.58 10.27 7.36
CA VAL A 459 -13.97 11.54 6.96
C VAL A 459 -14.91 12.45 6.17
N GLU A 460 -14.96 13.72 6.57
CA GLU A 460 -15.60 14.81 5.85
C GLU A 460 -14.63 16.00 5.75
N LEU A 461 -14.42 16.53 4.54
CA LEU A 461 -13.64 17.75 4.34
C LEU A 461 -14.55 18.96 4.58
N THR A 462 -14.07 19.90 5.39
CA THR A 462 -14.77 21.14 5.73
C THR A 462 -13.84 22.34 5.54
N GLU A 463 -14.38 23.56 5.52
CA GLU A 463 -13.53 24.75 5.45
C GLU A 463 -12.54 24.86 6.61
N ALA A 464 -12.92 24.35 7.80
CA ALA A 464 -12.10 24.37 9.00
C ALA A 464 -10.99 23.30 9.03
N GLY A 465 -11.10 22.25 8.22
CA GLY A 465 -10.17 21.12 8.24
C GLY A 465 -10.83 19.78 7.90
N VAL A 466 -10.14 18.70 8.26
CA VAL A 466 -10.62 17.32 8.15
C VAL A 466 -11.45 16.98 9.38
N ARG A 467 -12.76 16.81 9.21
CA ARG A 467 -13.66 16.32 10.26
C ARG A 467 -13.63 14.78 10.27
N THR A 468 -13.55 14.21 11.47
CA THR A 468 -13.57 12.76 11.71
C THR A 468 -14.21 12.45 13.07
N LYS A 469 -14.39 11.17 13.38
CA LYS A 469 -15.00 10.68 14.62
C LYS A 469 -14.08 9.75 15.38
N GLY A 470 -13.95 9.97 16.69
CA GLY A 470 -13.17 9.09 17.57
C GLY A 470 -13.41 9.35 19.05
N HIS A 471 -12.59 8.73 19.88
CA HIS A 471 -12.60 8.85 21.33
C HIS A 471 -11.43 9.71 21.79
N LEU A 472 -11.69 10.63 22.72
CA LEU A 472 -10.66 11.47 23.34
C LEU A 472 -10.38 11.00 24.76
N TRP A 473 -9.12 10.72 25.05
CA TRP A 473 -8.66 10.19 26.33
C TRP A 473 -7.75 11.18 27.02
N ARG A 474 -7.95 11.41 28.31
CA ARG A 474 -7.02 12.16 29.16
C ARG A 474 -6.09 11.21 29.88
N LEU A 475 -4.79 11.26 29.55
CA LEU A 475 -3.77 10.45 30.21
C LEU A 475 -3.56 10.90 31.66
N GLN A 476 -3.49 9.93 32.57
CA GLN A 476 -3.18 10.16 33.98
C GLN A 476 -1.66 10.19 34.22
N ARG A 477 -1.24 10.19 35.49
CA ARG A 477 0.18 10.12 35.84
C ARG A 477 0.78 8.77 35.44
N PRO A 478 2.07 8.72 35.04
CA PRO A 478 2.77 7.47 34.79
C PRO A 478 2.79 6.55 36.02
N MET A 479 2.60 5.26 35.76
CA MET A 479 2.67 4.17 36.73
C MET A 479 3.88 3.29 36.41
N PRO A 480 4.83 3.12 37.34
CA PRO A 480 5.96 2.20 37.17
C PRO A 480 5.49 0.74 37.05
N THR A 481 6.15 -0.03 36.20
CA THR A 481 5.87 -1.46 35.97
C THR A 481 6.97 -2.39 36.47
N ARG A 482 8.14 -1.87 36.88
CA ARG A 482 9.27 -2.69 37.34
C ARG A 482 8.93 -3.60 38.52
N CYS A 483 8.07 -3.12 39.43
CA CYS A 483 7.55 -3.93 40.52
C CYS A 483 6.71 -5.14 40.08
N LEU A 484 6.17 -5.14 38.84
CA LEU A 484 5.41 -6.27 38.29
C LEU A 484 6.31 -7.41 37.80
N THR A 485 7.60 -7.15 37.59
CA THR A 485 8.56 -8.15 37.13
C THR A 485 9.43 -8.72 38.26
N GLU A 486 9.55 -8.00 39.38
CA GLU A 486 10.50 -8.24 40.48
C GLU A 486 10.22 -9.52 41.31
N ASP A 487 9.00 -10.06 41.33
CA ASP A 487 8.64 -11.30 42.06
C ASP A 487 8.84 -12.61 41.25
N SER A 488 9.54 -12.55 40.11
CA SER A 488 9.68 -13.70 39.21
C SER A 488 11.00 -14.43 39.43
N ASP A 489 11.01 -15.47 40.26
CA ASP A 489 12.07 -16.48 40.35
C ASP A 489 12.20 -17.35 39.07
N CYS A 490 11.72 -16.86 37.93
CA CYS A 490 11.72 -17.59 36.66
C CYS A 490 12.77 -17.00 35.72
N SER A 491 13.91 -17.70 35.62
CA SER A 491 14.96 -17.47 34.64
C SER A 491 14.49 -17.80 33.22
N TRP A 492 13.65 -16.96 32.62
CA TRP A 492 13.43 -16.97 31.18
C TRP A 492 14.44 -16.03 30.54
N GLN A 493 15.59 -16.58 30.15
CA GLN A 493 16.51 -15.90 29.24
C GLN A 493 15.76 -15.66 27.93
N ALA A 494 15.66 -14.39 27.54
CA ALA A 494 15.13 -13.97 26.26
C ALA A 494 16.00 -14.57 25.14
N ASP A 495 15.59 -15.72 24.62
CA ASP A 495 16.21 -16.34 23.45
C ASP A 495 15.62 -15.67 22.20
N SER A 496 16.10 -14.46 21.94
CA SER A 496 15.66 -13.60 20.84
C SER A 496 16.11 -14.08 19.44
N ASP A 497 16.54 -15.34 19.29
CA ASP A 497 17.18 -15.83 18.06
C ASP A 497 16.58 -17.11 17.45
N ARG A 498 15.33 -17.48 17.77
CA ARG A 498 14.64 -18.56 17.03
C ARG A 498 14.01 -18.05 15.73
N VAL A 499 14.90 -17.91 14.75
CA VAL A 499 14.61 -18.09 13.33
C VAL A 499 13.84 -19.41 13.14
N LEU A 500 12.76 -19.31 12.37
CA LEU A 500 11.87 -20.38 11.94
C LEU A 500 12.67 -21.54 11.30
N THR A 501 12.78 -22.66 12.02
CA THR A 501 12.92 -23.98 11.40
C THR A 501 11.63 -24.76 11.67
N GLU A 502 10.89 -25.03 10.61
CA GLU A 502 9.80 -25.99 10.61
C GLU A 502 10.38 -27.37 10.96
N SER A 503 9.97 -27.91 12.11
CA SER A 503 9.94 -29.36 12.29
C SER A 503 8.65 -29.74 13.01
N SER A 504 7.94 -30.64 12.34
CA SER A 504 6.73 -31.33 12.73
C SER A 504 6.88 -32.12 14.03
N ASP A 505 5.72 -32.34 14.67
CA ASP A 505 5.45 -33.22 15.81
C ASP A 505 5.68 -32.67 17.23
N SER A 506 4.67 -31.96 17.73
CA SER A 506 4.12 -32.17 19.09
C SER A 506 2.74 -31.52 19.24
N SER A 507 1.72 -32.32 18.95
CA SER A 507 0.31 -32.01 19.12
C SER A 507 -0.09 -31.91 20.60
N SER A 508 0.05 -30.72 21.20
CA SER A 508 -0.75 -30.22 22.36
C SER A 508 -0.29 -28.89 22.98
N GLN A 509 0.65 -28.14 22.37
CA GLN A 509 1.14 -26.88 22.93
C GLN A 509 0.36 -25.64 22.43
N CYS A 510 -0.62 -25.23 23.25
CA CYS A 510 -1.22 -23.89 23.40
C CYS A 510 -1.95 -23.23 22.21
N ASP A 511 -3.20 -23.63 21.98
CA ASP A 511 -4.21 -22.90 21.17
C ASP A 511 -4.80 -21.67 21.93
N ARG A 512 -3.95 -20.85 22.55
CA ARG A 512 -4.38 -19.66 23.32
C ARG A 512 -4.08 -18.38 22.56
N MET A 513 -4.92 -17.36 22.76
CA MET A 513 -4.72 -16.04 22.12
C MET A 513 -3.54 -15.28 22.71
N LEU A 514 -3.36 -15.34 24.02
CA LEU A 514 -2.22 -14.80 24.74
C LEU A 514 -1.42 -15.96 25.31
N ASP A 515 -0.10 -15.85 25.29
CA ASP A 515 0.74 -16.87 25.90
C ASP A 515 0.68 -16.79 27.44
N PRO A 516 1.12 -17.83 28.17
CA PRO A 516 1.05 -17.84 29.63
C PRO A 516 1.79 -16.68 30.31
N TYR A 517 2.90 -16.22 29.74
CA TYR A 517 3.70 -15.13 30.30
C TYR A 517 3.01 -13.77 30.09
N GLU A 518 2.47 -13.53 28.90
CA GLU A 518 1.63 -12.36 28.60
C GLU A 518 0.41 -12.28 29.54
N LEU A 519 -0.27 -13.42 29.77
CA LEU A 519 -1.40 -13.51 30.69
C LEU A 519 -1.00 -13.21 32.14
N GLU A 520 0.16 -13.69 32.57
CA GLU A 520 0.68 -13.45 33.92
C GLU A 520 0.99 -11.97 34.16
N LEU A 521 1.75 -11.33 33.26
CA LEU A 521 2.07 -9.91 33.38
C LEU A 521 0.83 -9.02 33.41
N LEU A 522 -0.15 -9.30 32.53
CA LEU A 522 -1.42 -8.56 32.52
C LEU A 522 -2.28 -8.85 33.76
N SER A 523 -2.19 -10.05 34.34
CA SER A 523 -2.88 -10.38 35.60
C SER A 523 -2.28 -9.62 36.79
N ARG A 524 -0.94 -9.51 36.87
CA ARG A 524 -0.28 -8.68 37.89
C ARG A 524 -0.66 -7.20 37.75
N LEU A 525 -0.81 -6.71 36.51
CA LEU A 525 -1.36 -5.37 36.25
C LEU A 525 -2.80 -5.22 36.79
N VAL A 526 -3.65 -6.24 36.62
CA VAL A 526 -5.01 -6.25 37.21
C VAL A 526 -4.92 -6.09 38.73
N ASP A 527 -4.04 -6.81 39.41
CA ASP A 527 -3.91 -6.76 40.87
C ASP A 527 -3.41 -5.39 41.36
N GLN A 528 -2.41 -4.81 40.69
CA GLN A 528 -1.91 -3.46 41.01
C GLN A 528 -3.01 -2.40 40.90
N LEU A 529 -3.86 -2.49 39.87
CA LEU A 529 -4.98 -1.56 39.66
C LEU A 529 -6.11 -1.72 40.70
N HIS A 530 -6.24 -2.88 41.36
CA HIS A 530 -7.25 -3.06 42.40
C HIS A 530 -6.96 -2.25 43.67
N GLY A 531 -5.68 -1.97 43.94
CA GLY A 531 -5.21 -1.34 45.18
C GLY A 531 -5.24 0.20 45.21
N THR A 532 -5.52 0.88 44.10
CA THR A 532 -5.27 2.32 43.98
C THR A 532 -6.53 3.18 44.12
N THR A 533 -7.43 3.17 43.12
CA THR A 533 -8.60 4.06 43.07
C THR A 533 -9.86 3.32 42.64
N ARG A 534 -11.05 3.88 42.90
CA ARG A 534 -12.33 3.34 42.37
C ARG A 534 -12.31 3.20 40.84
N ARG A 535 -11.55 4.05 40.15
CA ARG A 535 -11.45 4.07 38.68
C ARG A 535 -10.52 2.99 38.16
N ASP A 536 -9.38 2.80 38.81
CA ASP A 536 -8.45 1.74 38.46
C ASP A 536 -9.08 0.36 38.70
N ARG A 537 -9.91 0.21 39.75
CA ARG A 537 -10.77 -0.97 39.94
C ARG A 537 -11.72 -1.23 38.77
N PHE A 538 -12.26 -0.20 38.13
CA PHE A 538 -13.10 -0.37 36.94
C PHE A 538 -12.28 -0.86 35.74
N LEU A 539 -11.11 -0.27 35.49
CA LEU A 539 -10.18 -0.74 34.45
C LEU A 539 -9.73 -2.18 34.72
N ALA A 540 -9.39 -2.51 35.96
CA ALA A 540 -9.02 -3.87 36.39
C ALA A 540 -10.15 -4.87 36.11
N GLY A 541 -11.41 -4.50 36.38
CA GLY A 541 -12.58 -5.32 36.04
C GLY A 541 -12.80 -5.49 34.53
N ARG A 542 -12.51 -4.48 33.69
CA ARG A 542 -12.52 -4.63 32.22
C ARG A 542 -11.42 -5.56 31.76
N LEU A 543 -10.19 -5.34 32.24
CA LEU A 543 -9.01 -6.12 31.87
C LEU A 543 -9.18 -7.58 32.29
N LYS A 544 -9.68 -7.86 33.49
CA LYS A 544 -9.98 -9.22 33.96
C LYS A 544 -10.98 -9.95 33.05
N ARG A 545 -12.05 -9.27 32.59
CA ARG A 545 -13.01 -9.83 31.63
C ARG A 545 -12.36 -10.12 30.29
N PHE A 546 -11.52 -9.22 29.80
CA PHE A 546 -10.76 -9.43 28.58
C PHE A 546 -9.80 -10.62 28.68
N LEU A 547 -9.06 -10.76 29.79
CA LEU A 547 -8.16 -11.90 30.01
C LEU A 547 -8.91 -13.22 30.06
N HIS A 548 -10.07 -13.26 30.72
CA HIS A 548 -10.94 -14.44 30.72
C HIS A 548 -11.42 -14.80 29.29
N TRP A 549 -11.83 -13.80 28.51
CA TRP A 549 -12.22 -13.99 27.12
C TRP A 549 -11.05 -14.49 26.26
N ALA A 550 -9.87 -13.87 26.36
CA ALA A 550 -8.66 -14.26 25.62
C ALA A 550 -8.14 -15.66 26.01
N HIS A 551 -8.37 -16.08 27.26
CA HIS A 551 -8.03 -17.42 27.73
C HIS A 551 -9.00 -18.50 27.21
N SER A 552 -10.29 -18.18 27.14
CA SER A 552 -11.36 -19.11 26.74
C SER A 552 -11.59 -19.18 25.23
N THR A 553 -11.05 -18.22 24.47
CA THR A 553 -11.17 -18.16 23.01
C THR A 553 -9.94 -18.78 22.37
N GLY A 554 -10.14 -19.72 21.43
CA GLY A 554 -9.04 -20.35 20.68
C GLY A 554 -8.38 -19.37 19.70
N ARG A 555 -7.11 -19.64 19.33
CA ARG A 555 -6.33 -18.77 18.42
C ARG A 555 -6.93 -18.70 17.01
N HIS A 556 -7.72 -19.71 16.63
CA HIS A 556 -8.40 -19.82 15.34
C HIS A 556 -9.82 -19.26 15.30
N ALA A 557 -10.29 -18.60 16.38
CA ALA A 557 -11.61 -17.98 16.39
C ALA A 557 -11.72 -16.87 15.34
N ALA A 558 -12.91 -16.73 14.74
CA ALA A 558 -13.23 -15.61 13.86
C ALA A 558 -13.46 -14.35 14.70
N LEU A 559 -12.44 -13.49 14.76
CA LEU A 559 -12.44 -12.25 15.54
C LEU A 559 -12.79 -11.05 14.67
N THR A 560 -13.57 -10.11 15.23
CA THR A 560 -13.74 -8.78 14.61
C THR A 560 -12.41 -8.02 14.60
N PHE A 561 -12.27 -7.02 13.72
CA PHE A 561 -11.07 -6.19 13.69
C PHE A 561 -10.73 -5.59 15.06
N SER A 562 -11.75 -5.08 15.79
CA SER A 562 -11.55 -4.50 17.12
C SER A 562 -11.02 -5.52 18.13
N GLN A 563 -11.50 -6.76 18.11
CA GLN A 563 -10.99 -7.84 18.96
C GLN A 563 -9.55 -8.20 18.61
N GLN A 564 -9.22 -8.31 17.32
CA GLN A 564 -7.85 -8.55 16.88
C GLN A 564 -6.92 -7.43 17.35
N TRP A 565 -7.37 -6.18 17.24
CA TRP A 565 -6.62 -5.01 17.70
C TRP A 565 -6.38 -5.01 19.21
N GLN A 566 -7.40 -5.35 20.01
CA GLN A 566 -7.27 -5.47 21.47
C GLN A 566 -6.24 -6.52 21.86
N VAL A 567 -6.19 -7.65 21.16
CA VAL A 567 -5.22 -8.72 21.44
C VAL A 567 -3.81 -8.27 21.10
N LYS A 568 -3.60 -7.66 19.93
CA LYS A 568 -2.29 -7.13 19.52
C LYS A 568 -1.79 -6.06 20.49
N THR A 569 -2.65 -5.13 20.90
CA THR A 569 -2.29 -4.08 21.85
C THR A 569 -2.08 -4.62 23.26
N ALA A 570 -2.78 -5.68 23.67
CA ALA A 570 -2.53 -6.38 24.94
C ALA A 570 -1.15 -7.03 24.97
N ARG A 571 -0.73 -7.73 23.90
CA ARG A 571 0.64 -8.26 23.78
C ARG A 571 1.69 -7.16 23.89
N TYR A 572 1.46 -6.04 23.20
CA TYR A 572 2.35 -4.89 23.26
C TYR A 572 2.46 -4.29 24.68
N VAL A 573 1.34 -4.19 25.40
CA VAL A 573 1.33 -3.75 26.81
C VAL A 573 2.08 -4.74 27.70
N ALA A 574 1.88 -6.06 27.51
CA ALA A 574 2.61 -7.09 28.25
C ALA A 574 4.13 -7.01 28.00
N ALA A 575 4.55 -6.88 26.74
CA ALA A 575 5.95 -6.67 26.38
C ALA A 575 6.54 -5.41 27.04
N ALA A 576 5.79 -4.30 27.05
CA ALA A 576 6.20 -3.08 27.73
C ALA A 576 6.36 -3.26 29.25
N ILE A 577 5.50 -4.06 29.90
CA ILE A 577 5.65 -4.43 31.31
C ILE A 577 6.93 -5.25 31.50
N GLY A 578 7.18 -6.26 30.66
CA GLY A 578 8.38 -7.10 30.71
C GLY A 578 9.68 -6.29 30.54
N GLU A 579 9.64 -5.23 29.73
CA GLU A 579 10.75 -4.28 29.55
C GLU A 579 10.85 -3.21 30.65
N GLY A 580 9.92 -3.20 31.62
CA GLY A 580 9.89 -2.21 32.70
C GLY A 580 9.50 -0.79 32.27
N LYS A 581 8.84 -0.65 31.11
CA LYS A 581 8.36 0.64 30.59
C LYS A 581 7.13 1.13 31.36
N PRO A 582 7.04 2.42 31.73
CA PRO A 582 5.92 2.94 32.49
C PRO A 582 4.61 2.88 31.68
N LEU A 583 3.49 2.66 32.38
CA LEU A 583 2.15 2.69 31.79
C LEU A 583 1.38 3.92 32.25
N ARG A 584 0.39 4.35 31.49
CA ARG A 584 -0.53 5.44 31.86
C ARG A 584 -1.96 5.01 31.66
N THR A 585 -2.73 5.02 32.75
CA THR A 585 -4.18 4.88 32.64
C THR A 585 -4.77 6.13 31.99
N ALA A 586 -5.89 5.98 31.30
CA ALA A 586 -6.56 7.09 30.63
C ALA A 586 -8.07 7.03 30.82
N ARG A 587 -8.67 8.22 30.86
CA ARG A 587 -10.11 8.41 31.01
C ARG A 587 -10.70 9.02 29.75
N LEU A 588 -11.84 8.51 29.32
CA LEU A 588 -12.63 9.14 28.26
C LEU A 588 -13.12 10.55 28.68
N LEU A 589 -13.03 11.52 27.76
CA LEU A 589 -13.49 12.89 27.97
C LEU A 589 -15.01 13.05 27.81
N SER A 590 -15.61 12.29 26.90
CA SER A 590 -17.06 12.18 26.77
C SER A 590 -17.60 11.24 27.86
N ASP A 591 -18.60 11.72 28.60
CA ASP A 591 -19.35 11.01 29.64
C ASP A 591 -18.66 10.72 30.99
N GLY A 592 -19.51 10.36 31.96
CA GLY A 592 -19.23 10.28 33.39
C GLY A 592 -18.04 9.38 33.78
N PRO A 593 -17.71 9.29 35.08
CA PRO A 593 -16.51 8.63 35.58
C PRO A 593 -16.37 7.13 35.26
N THR A 594 -17.37 6.50 34.61
CA THR A 594 -17.42 5.07 34.25
C THR A 594 -17.67 4.81 32.76
N ALA A 595 -17.55 5.81 31.88
CA ALA A 595 -17.86 5.67 30.46
C ALA A 595 -16.88 4.73 29.73
N GLY A 596 -15.57 5.01 29.78
CA GLY A 596 -14.53 4.18 29.18
C GLY A 596 -13.19 4.30 29.90
N CYS A 597 -12.33 3.29 29.76
CA CYS A 597 -11.00 3.24 30.35
C CYS A 597 -9.98 2.65 29.39
N ALA A 598 -8.73 3.10 29.49
CA ALA A 598 -7.64 2.60 28.68
C ALA A 598 -6.33 2.58 29.46
N VAL A 599 -5.35 1.82 28.95
CA VAL A 599 -3.96 1.85 29.41
C VAL A 599 -3.05 2.05 28.20
N PHE A 600 -2.19 3.05 28.25
CA PHE A 600 -1.23 3.38 27.21
C PHE A 600 0.20 3.14 27.70
N VAL A 601 1.08 2.71 26.81
CA VAL A 601 2.50 2.61 27.10
C VAL A 601 3.10 4.01 27.07
N SER A 602 3.75 4.40 28.17
CA SER A 602 4.54 5.63 28.20
C SER A 602 5.88 5.32 27.57
N GLU A 603 6.26 6.15 26.63
CA GLU A 603 7.58 6.09 26.06
C GLU A 603 8.43 7.08 26.84
N ASP A 604 9.53 6.59 27.42
CA ASP A 604 10.58 7.47 27.92
C ASP A 604 11.00 8.40 26.78
N GLY A 605 11.41 9.62 27.12
CA GLY A 605 11.71 10.72 26.21
C GLY A 605 12.87 10.50 25.22
N GLU A 606 12.99 9.33 24.63
CA GLU A 606 13.65 9.16 23.35
C GLU A 606 12.77 9.78 22.29
N ALA A 607 13.12 11.02 21.95
CA ALA A 607 12.89 11.56 20.64
C ALA A 607 13.19 10.46 19.62
N THR A 608 12.14 9.82 19.09
CA THR A 608 12.25 9.10 17.84
C THR A 608 13.01 9.99 16.91
N GLY A 609 14.06 9.45 16.29
CA GLY A 609 14.79 10.08 15.21
C GLY A 609 13.91 10.34 13.99
N VAL A 610 12.87 11.17 14.14
CA VAL A 610 12.54 12.19 13.16
C VAL A 610 13.83 12.96 13.03
N THR A 611 14.53 12.65 11.96
CA THR A 611 15.85 13.17 11.69
C THR A 611 15.82 14.68 11.86
N ARG A 612 16.81 15.11 12.64
CA ARG A 612 17.43 16.42 12.71
C ARG A 612 17.77 16.95 11.32
N TRP A 613 16.75 17.24 10.51
CA TRP A 613 16.82 18.18 9.41
C TRP A 613 16.00 19.39 9.82
N THR A 614 16.72 20.48 10.11
CA THR A 614 16.22 21.82 10.43
C THR A 614 15.58 22.05 11.81
N ARG A 615 16.26 21.61 12.88
CA ARG A 615 16.38 22.49 14.07
C ARG A 615 17.69 23.25 13.95
N SER A 616 17.70 24.27 13.09
CA SER A 616 18.66 25.37 13.29
C SER A 616 18.22 26.08 14.56
N ALA A 617 19.19 26.33 15.43
CA ALA A 617 19.00 26.96 16.72
C ALA A 617 18.36 28.34 16.58
N ALA A 618 17.07 28.44 16.90
CA ALA A 618 16.44 29.66 17.37
C ALA A 618 15.14 29.28 18.09
N THR A 619 14.88 30.01 19.17
CA THR A 619 13.74 29.94 20.09
C THR A 619 13.63 28.69 20.97
N SER A 620 14.39 28.73 22.07
CA SER A 620 13.90 28.58 23.44
C SER A 620 12.64 27.74 23.67
N ALA A 621 12.87 26.60 24.31
CA ALA A 621 12.02 25.95 25.32
C ALA A 621 10.65 26.60 25.59
N SER A 622 9.59 26.01 25.02
CA SER A 622 8.34 25.83 25.77
C SER A 622 8.34 24.42 26.33
N GLY A 623 9.10 24.21 27.41
CA GLY A 623 8.88 23.06 28.27
C GLY A 623 7.44 23.14 28.75
N SER A 624 6.61 22.18 28.36
CA SER A 624 5.26 22.02 28.92
C SER A 624 5.39 22.00 30.44
N ALA A 625 4.70 22.93 31.11
CA ALA A 625 4.69 23.01 32.57
C ALA A 625 4.36 21.63 33.17
N PRO A 626 5.01 21.24 34.29
CA PRO A 626 4.74 19.97 34.94
C PRO A 626 3.30 19.96 35.49
N GLY A 627 2.36 19.39 34.72
CA GLY A 627 0.95 19.32 35.12
C GLY A 627 -0.08 19.24 34.00
N GLN A 628 0.26 19.51 32.73
CA GLN A 628 -0.72 19.34 31.64
C GLN A 628 -0.94 17.85 31.34
N SER A 629 -2.19 17.41 31.49
CA SER A 629 -2.60 16.05 31.10
C SER A 629 -2.64 15.97 29.58
N GLU A 630 -1.79 15.13 28.99
CA GLU A 630 -1.82 14.81 27.55
C GLU A 630 -3.18 14.20 27.15
N ILE A 631 -3.60 14.50 25.92
CA ILE A 631 -4.83 14.00 25.33
C ILE A 631 -4.48 13.03 24.22
N VAL A 632 -5.16 11.89 24.14
CA VAL A 632 -5.03 10.90 23.08
C VAL A 632 -6.31 10.84 22.28
N PHE A 633 -6.22 10.89 20.97
CA PHE A 633 -7.30 10.59 20.04
C PHE A 633 -7.15 9.16 19.53
N THR A 634 -8.21 8.36 19.66
CA THR A 634 -8.28 7.03 19.04
C THR A 634 -9.50 6.90 18.16
N ALA A 635 -9.38 6.23 17.03
CA ALA A 635 -10.51 5.86 16.17
C ALA A 635 -10.29 4.46 15.62
N TYR A 636 -11.37 3.69 15.51
CA TYR A 636 -11.35 2.32 14.98
C TYR A 636 -12.58 2.13 14.08
N GLU A 637 -12.38 1.62 12.88
CA GLU A 637 -13.43 1.33 11.91
C GLU A 637 -13.06 0.05 11.17
N GLU A 638 -13.97 -0.93 11.19
CA GLU A 638 -13.82 -2.18 10.45
C GLU A 638 -14.16 -1.95 8.98
N ALA A 639 -13.41 -2.58 8.08
CA ALA A 639 -13.64 -2.47 6.65
C ALA A 639 -15.07 -2.91 6.28
N VAL A 640 -15.82 -2.01 5.67
CA VAL A 640 -17.24 -2.26 5.32
C VAL A 640 -17.37 -3.03 4.00
N ASP A 641 -16.36 -2.90 3.13
CA ASP A 641 -16.34 -3.53 1.81
C ASP A 641 -15.00 -4.24 1.55
N PHE A 642 -14.97 -5.16 0.59
CA PHE A 642 -13.78 -5.97 0.27
C PHE A 642 -12.62 -5.17 -0.35
N ASN A 643 -12.88 -3.92 -0.73
CA ASN A 643 -11.90 -2.95 -1.22
C ASN A 643 -11.43 -1.95 -0.16
N ASP A 644 -12.07 -1.96 0.99
CA ASP A 644 -11.69 -1.15 2.14
C ASP A 644 -10.63 -1.86 2.97
N VAL A 645 -9.97 -1.10 3.83
CA VAL A 645 -9.01 -1.62 4.81
C VAL A 645 -9.46 -1.19 6.19
N ASP A 646 -9.22 -2.04 7.18
CA ASP A 646 -9.51 -1.68 8.56
C ASP A 646 -8.71 -0.43 8.95
N ARG A 647 -9.39 0.51 9.60
CA ARG A 647 -8.83 1.81 9.96
C ARG A 647 -8.62 1.90 11.45
N HIS A 648 -7.47 2.42 11.83
CA HIS A 648 -7.13 2.66 13.21
C HIS A 648 -6.24 3.90 13.37
N VAL A 649 -6.51 4.67 14.41
CA VAL A 649 -5.68 5.80 14.83
C VAL A 649 -5.50 5.71 16.33
N SER A 650 -4.28 5.98 16.80
CA SER A 650 -3.98 6.14 18.21
C SER A 650 -2.83 7.14 18.36
N MET A 651 -3.17 8.38 18.68
CA MET A 651 -2.24 9.51 18.61
C MET A 651 -2.44 10.48 19.76
N VAL A 652 -1.34 10.92 20.37
CA VAL A 652 -1.34 12.08 21.25
C VAL A 652 -1.64 13.32 20.41
N VAL A 653 -2.57 14.13 20.89
CA VAL A 653 -3.02 15.35 20.23
C VAL A 653 -2.94 16.52 21.19
N GLU A 654 -2.64 17.68 20.63
CA GLU A 654 -2.81 18.97 21.30
C GLU A 654 -4.16 19.55 20.89
N SER A 655 -4.79 20.29 21.80
CA SER A 655 -6.08 20.92 21.52
C SER A 655 -6.16 22.26 22.23
N PRO A 656 -6.12 23.39 21.51
CA PRO A 656 -6.25 24.72 22.11
C PRO A 656 -7.65 24.94 22.72
N ASP A 657 -8.67 24.24 22.22
CA ASP A 657 -10.08 24.48 22.59
C ASP A 657 -10.57 23.61 23.77
N LEU A 658 -9.78 22.60 24.18
CA LEU A 658 -10.20 21.62 25.20
C LEU A 658 -10.03 22.22 26.60
N GLY A 659 -11.12 22.82 27.11
CA GLY A 659 -11.16 23.48 28.43
C GLY A 659 -11.82 24.87 28.39
N SER A 660 -12.16 25.39 27.21
CA SER A 660 -12.87 26.67 27.08
C SER A 660 -14.38 26.50 27.32
N PRO A 661 -15.02 27.33 28.17
CA PRO A 661 -16.45 27.21 28.52
C PRO A 661 -17.43 27.56 27.37
N HIS A 662 -16.95 27.85 26.16
CA HIS A 662 -17.77 28.24 25.02
C HIS A 662 -18.01 27.05 24.08
N GLY A 663 -18.90 26.15 24.51
CA GLY A 663 -19.26 24.91 23.82
C GLY A 663 -20.12 25.06 22.56
N ARG A 664 -19.65 25.80 21.54
CA ARG A 664 -20.34 25.88 20.23
C ARG A 664 -19.56 25.31 19.05
N HIS A 665 -18.27 25.02 19.20
CA HIS A 665 -17.42 24.54 18.10
C HIS A 665 -16.86 23.15 18.36
N LEU A 666 -16.68 22.36 17.30
CA LEU A 666 -16.05 21.04 17.37
C LEU A 666 -14.60 21.17 17.88
N PRO A 667 -14.10 20.26 18.74
CA PRO A 667 -12.71 20.32 19.22
C PRO A 667 -11.72 20.28 18.06
N ARG A 668 -10.77 21.22 18.04
CA ARG A 668 -9.67 21.24 17.08
C ARG A 668 -8.48 20.47 17.62
N LEU A 669 -8.01 19.49 16.86
CA LEU A 669 -6.90 18.62 17.24
C LEU A 669 -5.69 18.83 16.34
N ILE A 670 -4.54 18.94 16.99
CA ILE A 670 -3.23 19.09 16.37
C ILE A 670 -2.45 17.79 16.57
N THR A 671 -1.95 17.21 15.47
CA THR A 671 -1.17 15.97 15.48
C THR A 671 0.14 16.17 16.23
N ASN A 672 0.44 15.28 17.19
CA ASN A 672 1.72 15.28 17.89
C ASN A 672 2.48 13.97 17.63
N ARG A 673 2.24 12.91 18.41
CA ARG A 673 2.98 11.63 18.33
C ARG A 673 2.07 10.41 18.38
N TRP A 674 2.51 9.31 17.76
CA TRP A 674 1.79 8.04 17.80
C TRP A 674 1.97 7.40 19.17
N ILE A 675 0.92 6.77 19.70
CA ILE A 675 0.97 6.09 20.99
C ILE A 675 0.15 4.81 20.92
N LEU A 676 0.59 3.76 21.56
CA LEU A 676 -0.12 2.47 21.58
C LEU A 676 -0.67 2.20 22.99
N GLY A 677 -1.87 1.65 23.02
CA GLY A 677 -2.56 1.33 24.26
C GLY A 677 -3.77 0.44 24.03
N LEU A 678 -4.15 -0.24 25.10
CA LEU A 678 -5.32 -1.10 25.17
C LEU A 678 -6.51 -0.26 25.66
N CYS A 679 -7.53 -0.14 24.82
CA CYS A 679 -8.69 0.71 25.07
C CYS A 679 -9.98 -0.11 25.23
N PHE A 680 -10.80 0.23 26.24
CA PHE A 680 -12.10 -0.36 26.50
C PHE A 680 -13.20 0.72 26.45
N PHE A 681 -14.02 0.67 25.41
CA PHE A 681 -15.02 1.71 25.08
C PHE A 681 -16.38 1.14 24.69
N ASP A 682 -16.74 -0.09 25.11
CA ASP A 682 -18.04 -0.68 24.77
C ASP A 682 -19.19 0.25 25.21
N GLY A 683 -20.07 0.59 24.27
CA GLY A 683 -21.20 1.49 24.50
C GLY A 683 -20.87 2.98 24.51
N CYS A 684 -19.61 3.39 24.27
CA CYS A 684 -19.21 4.78 24.21
C CYS A 684 -19.31 5.36 22.78
N PRO A 685 -20.13 6.40 22.54
CA PRO A 685 -20.19 7.02 21.23
C PRO A 685 -18.88 7.72 20.88
N ARG A 686 -18.54 7.69 19.59
CA ARG A 686 -17.44 8.49 19.03
C ARG A 686 -17.87 9.96 18.95
N GLN A 687 -16.97 10.87 19.29
CA GLN A 687 -17.15 12.31 19.21
C GLN A 687 -16.63 12.85 17.87
N ASP A 688 -17.35 13.81 17.30
CA ASP A 688 -16.87 14.60 16.16
C ASP A 688 -15.73 15.53 16.57
N VAL A 689 -14.65 15.54 15.79
CA VAL A 689 -13.49 16.40 15.97
C VAL A 689 -13.02 16.92 14.62
N VAL A 690 -12.24 18.01 14.63
CA VAL A 690 -11.66 18.58 13.41
C VAL A 690 -10.14 18.62 13.56
N PHE A 691 -9.42 18.10 12.56
CA PHE A 691 -8.00 18.34 12.38
C PHE A 691 -7.83 19.52 11.41
N PRO A 692 -7.38 20.70 11.88
CA PRO A 692 -7.25 21.87 11.03
C PRO A 692 -6.30 21.64 9.85
N TRP A 693 -6.51 22.39 8.77
CA TRP A 693 -5.62 22.38 7.62
C TRP A 693 -4.18 22.75 8.03
N PRO A 694 -3.15 22.11 7.45
CA PRO A 694 -1.78 22.58 7.63
C PRO A 694 -1.63 23.98 7.03
N SER A 695 -0.79 24.81 7.63
CA SER A 695 -0.61 26.23 7.28
C SER A 695 -0.36 26.52 5.78
N PRO A 696 0.28 25.65 4.97
CA PRO A 696 0.42 25.91 3.54
C PRO A 696 -0.89 25.88 2.75
N LEU A 697 -1.92 25.17 3.24
CA LEU A 697 -3.25 25.10 2.62
C LEU A 697 -4.21 26.17 3.13
N GLU A 698 -3.94 26.76 4.29
CA GLU A 698 -4.75 27.85 4.83
C GLU A 698 -4.69 29.08 3.91
N ARG A 699 -5.82 29.78 3.73
CA ARG A 699 -5.84 31.08 3.06
C ARG A 699 -4.94 32.03 3.86
N LEU A 700 -4.04 32.73 3.17
CA LEU A 700 -3.49 33.93 3.78
C LEU A 700 -4.65 34.91 3.96
N SER A 701 -4.90 35.34 5.19
CA SER A 701 -5.51 36.66 5.39
C SER A 701 -4.57 37.67 4.73
N VAL A 702 -5.07 38.34 3.69
CA VAL A 702 -4.39 39.48 3.05
C VAL A 702 -4.17 40.59 4.06
#